data_AF-A0A7C4FBQ4-F1
#
_entry.id   AF-A0A7C4FBQ4-F1
#
_cell.length_a   1.000
_cell.length_b   1.000
_cell.length_c   1.000
_cell.angle_alpha   90.00
_cell.angle_beta   90.00
_cell.angle_gamma   90.00
#
_symmetry.space_group_name_H-M   'P 1'
#
loop_
_entity.id
_entity.type
_entity.pdbx_description
1 polymer ?
#
loop_
_entity_poly.entity_id
_entity_poly.type
_entity_poly.pdbx_seq_one_letter_code
_entity_poly.pdbx_strand_id
1 'polypeptide(L)'
;MDKAFVDRRKVFHTLLSIEEALSKLEQLGLAKPIGIEEVELENAFGRVLAEDVYSPIDYPPFDRSEVDGYATSFKSTEGADELHPKRLKVVGKVSIGEVPEIVVGDNSAVVIDTGAVIPKGADGVVMEEYTERIAQNEVIVYRSITPGENIAFAGSDVALGELILKKGTRLTYREIGILAALGMSSVKVFKKPRIVVVSIGNELQKPGTALALGKIYDTNGYAVSAFLKQYGFDARYYGILPDNEEVVYNEIAALLQSYDVIVTSGGTSAGEEDVVYRVFERLGTVLVHGLKVKPGKPTVIAVSREGKILFGLPGFPFSALSVTILLLSRVLERLEGFETKRRLVWALSTFKVRKDIGKTWFTPVALSSVGGKIFAIPLQTSSGSVSPLLKADGIAILHEDKDYVDEGEEIEVVSLDGELKEATVIGSHDTLLPMLLTKLGIIDKVSLGFVGSYRGLQLMKKGYIDVSPIHLLDPVTGEYNVPLIESDSELRSRAVLIRGYRRRLVLAFRKGNPKNIKGFEDLLRHDIRFVNRNRGSGTRIYIDKILDDVAKKMGQSFLEVVKRVNGYWYEVSTHTGVAAAIAQGRADVGVCTEHAAILYNLDYIPLTWEYYDFLINIQSMNKSAVRKFIDGLRDSLTRSTINSFRGYEAPSDIGSKLCC
;
A
#
# COMPACT_ATOMS: atom_id res chain seq x y z
N MET A 1 -1.33 -33.28 44.24
CA MET A 1 -1.04 -32.47 43.04
C MET A 1 -0.72 -33.44 41.92
N ASP A 2 -1.71 -33.69 41.06
CA ASP A 2 -1.75 -34.80 40.12
C ASP A 2 -0.78 -34.65 38.96
N LYS A 3 -0.12 -35.77 38.63
CA LYS A 3 0.76 -35.99 37.47
C LYS A 3 -0.03 -36.08 36.13
N ALA A 4 -1.20 -35.46 36.02
CA ALA A 4 -2.05 -35.48 34.82
C ALA A 4 -1.80 -34.29 33.86
N PHE A 5 -0.84 -33.42 34.16
CA PHE A 5 -0.53 -32.20 33.38
C PHE A 5 0.62 -32.38 32.36
N VAL A 6 0.95 -33.62 32.00
CA VAL A 6 2.05 -33.91 31.07
C VAL A 6 1.47 -34.35 29.71
N ASP A 7 1.50 -33.39 28.79
CA ASP A 7 1.61 -33.52 27.33
C ASP A 7 0.36 -33.97 26.53
N ARG A 8 -0.54 -33.02 26.25
CA ARG A 8 -1.57 -33.13 25.19
C ARG A 8 -1.34 -32.10 24.08
N ARG A 9 -0.11 -31.59 23.90
CA ARG A 9 0.14 -30.51 22.94
C ARG A 9 0.09 -31.08 21.52
N LYS A 10 -1.01 -30.85 20.80
CA LYS A 10 -1.05 -31.07 19.36
C LYS A 10 -0.27 -29.97 18.65
N VAL A 11 1.06 -30.13 18.60
CA VAL A 11 1.94 -29.32 17.76
C VAL A 11 1.56 -29.55 16.30
N PHE A 12 1.40 -28.47 15.52
CA PHE A 12 1.03 -28.45 14.09
C PHE A 12 1.44 -29.74 13.35
N HIS A 13 0.46 -30.54 12.93
CA HIS A 13 0.73 -31.89 12.39
C HIS A 13 1.68 -31.87 11.18
N THR A 14 1.49 -30.92 10.25
CA THR A 14 2.39 -30.66 9.11
C THR A 14 2.15 -29.24 8.62
N LEU A 15 3.21 -28.41 8.55
CA LEU A 15 3.11 -27.06 8.00
C LEU A 15 3.09 -27.14 6.47
N LEU A 16 2.29 -26.29 5.82
CA LEU A 16 2.23 -26.18 4.36
C LEU A 16 2.79 -24.85 3.88
N SER A 17 3.43 -24.83 2.72
CA SER A 17 3.73 -23.59 1.99
C SER A 17 2.44 -22.95 1.48
N ILE A 18 2.51 -21.69 1.02
CA ILE A 18 1.36 -21.02 0.41
C ILE A 18 0.86 -21.78 -0.82
N GLU A 19 1.77 -22.26 -1.67
CA GLU A 19 1.41 -23.01 -2.87
C GLU A 19 0.85 -24.39 -2.53
N GLU A 20 1.41 -25.09 -1.54
CA GLU A 20 0.86 -26.36 -1.04
C GLU A 20 -0.57 -26.19 -0.50
N ALA A 21 -0.83 -25.11 0.25
CA ALA A 21 -2.15 -24.79 0.77
C ALA A 21 -3.16 -24.49 -0.35
N LEU A 22 -2.78 -23.72 -1.36
CA LEU A 22 -3.64 -23.42 -2.52
C LEU A 22 -3.94 -24.67 -3.34
N SER A 23 -2.91 -25.45 -3.68
CA SER A 23 -3.09 -26.69 -4.44
C SER A 23 -4.00 -27.67 -3.71
N LYS A 24 -3.91 -27.76 -2.37
CA LYS A 24 -4.81 -28.58 -1.57
C LYS A 24 -6.27 -28.11 -1.66
N LEU A 25 -6.53 -26.80 -1.64
CA LEU A 25 -7.88 -26.25 -1.82
C LEU A 25 -8.41 -26.51 -3.23
N GLU A 26 -7.56 -26.40 -4.26
CA GLU A 26 -7.92 -26.70 -5.65
C GLU A 26 -8.27 -28.17 -5.86
N GLN A 27 -7.45 -29.09 -5.35
CA GLN A 27 -7.68 -30.54 -5.44
C GLN A 27 -8.99 -30.98 -4.79
N LEU A 28 -9.41 -30.28 -3.74
CA LEU A 28 -10.68 -30.51 -3.05
C LEU A 28 -11.86 -29.80 -3.73
N GLY A 29 -11.63 -29.07 -4.83
CA GLY A 29 -12.65 -28.31 -5.53
C GLY A 29 -13.20 -27.12 -4.74
N LEU A 30 -12.45 -26.62 -3.75
CA LEU A 30 -12.81 -25.50 -2.87
C LEU A 30 -12.26 -24.16 -3.37
N ALA A 31 -11.46 -24.16 -4.43
CA ALA A 31 -10.91 -22.95 -5.06
C ALA A 31 -11.41 -22.84 -6.52
N LYS A 32 -12.73 -22.78 -6.68
CA LYS A 32 -13.42 -22.64 -7.98
C LYS A 32 -14.66 -21.75 -7.84
N PRO A 33 -15.22 -21.24 -8.95
CA PRO A 33 -16.42 -20.41 -8.90
C PRO A 33 -17.59 -21.04 -8.16
N ILE A 34 -18.21 -20.27 -7.27
CA ILE A 34 -19.32 -20.73 -6.42
C ILE A 34 -20.67 -20.80 -7.15
N GLY A 35 -20.75 -20.26 -8.36
CA GLY A 35 -21.93 -20.29 -9.22
C GLY A 35 -21.89 -19.24 -10.31
N ILE A 36 -22.90 -19.26 -11.18
CA ILE A 36 -23.08 -18.30 -12.27
C ILE A 36 -24.40 -17.57 -12.03
N GLU A 37 -24.43 -16.29 -12.36
CA GLU A 37 -25.65 -15.48 -12.43
C GLU A 37 -25.58 -14.54 -13.63
N GLU A 38 -26.74 -14.06 -14.06
CA GLU A 38 -26.85 -13.06 -15.11
C GLU A 38 -27.13 -11.70 -14.46
N VAL A 39 -26.40 -10.68 -14.91
CA VAL A 39 -26.54 -9.31 -14.40
C VAL A 39 -26.67 -8.33 -15.55
N GLU A 40 -27.46 -7.28 -15.33
CA GLU A 40 -27.52 -6.12 -16.22
C GLU A 40 -26.15 -5.41 -16.29
N LEU A 41 -25.83 -4.80 -17.43
CA LEU A 41 -24.53 -4.15 -17.66
C LEU A 41 -24.23 -3.06 -16.62
N GLU A 42 -25.25 -2.34 -16.14
CA GLU A 42 -25.15 -1.32 -15.10
C GLU A 42 -24.60 -1.87 -13.79
N ASN A 43 -24.83 -3.16 -13.51
CA ASN A 43 -24.39 -3.87 -12.32
C ASN A 43 -23.18 -4.79 -12.59
N ALA A 44 -22.65 -4.78 -13.81
CA ALA A 44 -21.59 -5.68 -14.24
C ALA A 44 -20.17 -5.19 -13.87
N PHE A 45 -20.01 -3.94 -13.41
CA PHE A 45 -18.69 -3.40 -13.06
C PHE A 45 -17.99 -4.21 -11.97
N GLY A 46 -16.76 -4.62 -12.25
CA GLY A 46 -15.92 -5.42 -11.37
C GLY A 46 -16.37 -6.88 -11.23
N ARG A 47 -17.40 -7.32 -11.94
CA ARG A 47 -17.81 -8.74 -12.07
C ARG A 47 -16.86 -9.48 -13.02
N VAL A 48 -16.91 -10.81 -13.01
CA VAL A 48 -16.03 -11.67 -13.82
C VAL A 48 -16.89 -12.53 -14.73
N LEU A 49 -16.59 -12.55 -16.03
CA LEU A 49 -17.35 -13.32 -17.02
C LEU A 49 -17.30 -14.82 -16.74
N ALA A 50 -18.46 -15.47 -16.80
CA ALA A 50 -18.60 -16.91 -16.61
C ALA A 50 -18.44 -17.73 -17.90
N GLU A 51 -18.55 -17.07 -19.05
CA GLU A 51 -18.45 -17.65 -20.40
C GLU A 51 -17.73 -16.69 -21.34
N ASP A 52 -17.26 -17.22 -22.47
CA ASP A 52 -16.73 -16.41 -23.57
C ASP A 52 -17.88 -15.61 -24.20
N VAL A 53 -17.61 -14.36 -24.56
CA VAL A 53 -18.59 -13.46 -25.19
C VAL A 53 -18.20 -13.24 -26.63
N TYR A 54 -19.13 -13.57 -27.53
CA TYR A 54 -18.98 -13.40 -28.97
C TYR A 54 -19.89 -12.26 -29.47
N SER A 55 -19.48 -11.56 -30.52
CA SER A 55 -20.29 -10.48 -31.08
C SER A 55 -21.58 -11.02 -31.69
N PRO A 56 -22.76 -10.46 -31.34
CA PRO A 56 -24.04 -10.85 -31.92
C PRO A 56 -24.37 -10.09 -33.21
N ILE A 57 -23.55 -9.09 -33.56
CA ILE A 57 -23.71 -8.22 -34.73
C ILE A 57 -22.35 -7.93 -35.35
N ASP A 58 -22.36 -7.44 -36.58
CA ASP A 58 -21.24 -6.68 -37.12
C ASP A 58 -21.22 -5.28 -36.48
N TYR A 59 -20.03 -4.72 -36.27
CA TYR A 59 -19.84 -3.33 -35.88
C TYR A 59 -18.84 -2.64 -36.83
N PRO A 60 -19.25 -1.55 -37.51
CA PRO A 60 -20.63 -1.09 -37.62
C PRO A 60 -21.55 -2.17 -38.25
N PRO A 61 -22.87 -2.15 -37.99
CA PRO A 61 -23.79 -3.19 -38.47
C PRO A 61 -24.20 -3.05 -39.94
N PHE A 62 -23.79 -1.97 -40.59
CA PHE A 62 -24.04 -1.66 -41.99
C PHE A 62 -22.94 -0.74 -42.49
N ASP A 63 -22.76 -0.68 -43.82
CA ASP A 63 -21.87 0.29 -44.44
C ASP A 63 -22.36 1.70 -44.14
N ARG A 64 -21.51 2.51 -43.50
CA ARG A 64 -21.84 3.87 -43.10
C ARG A 64 -20.78 4.85 -43.56
N SER A 65 -21.18 6.10 -43.76
CA SER A 65 -20.22 7.15 -44.10
C SER A 65 -19.36 7.53 -42.91
N GLU A 66 -18.07 7.78 -43.14
CA GLU A 66 -17.13 8.30 -42.14
C GLU A 66 -17.11 9.84 -42.08
N VAL A 67 -17.73 10.51 -43.05
CA VAL A 67 -17.63 11.96 -43.27
C VAL A 67 -18.98 12.53 -43.70
N ASP A 68 -19.18 13.84 -43.49
CA ASP A 68 -20.30 14.54 -44.10
C ASP A 68 -19.95 14.84 -45.58
N GLY A 69 -20.92 14.69 -46.49
CA GLY A 69 -20.68 15.00 -47.89
C GLY A 69 -21.68 14.40 -48.86
N TYR A 70 -21.15 13.81 -49.95
CA TYR A 70 -21.93 13.34 -51.09
C TYR A 70 -21.61 11.89 -51.42
N ALA A 71 -22.55 10.98 -51.12
CA ALA A 71 -22.48 9.58 -51.53
C ALA A 71 -22.74 9.46 -53.03
N THR A 72 -21.79 8.88 -53.76
CA THR A 72 -21.81 8.75 -55.23
C THR A 72 -21.08 7.47 -55.65
N SER A 73 -21.14 7.13 -56.95
CA SER A 73 -20.27 6.11 -57.53
C SER A 73 -18.93 6.70 -57.98
N PHE A 74 -17.86 5.92 -57.89
CA PHE A 74 -16.51 6.22 -58.35
C PHE A 74 -16.55 6.74 -59.79
N LYS A 75 -17.26 6.02 -60.67
CA LYS A 75 -17.43 6.35 -62.10
C LYS A 75 -17.96 7.76 -62.32
N SER A 76 -18.85 8.24 -61.45
CA SER A 76 -19.43 9.59 -61.56
C SER A 76 -18.42 10.69 -61.20
N THR A 77 -17.38 10.35 -60.44
CA THR A 77 -16.31 11.27 -60.03
C THR A 77 -15.00 11.04 -60.77
N GLU A 78 -14.90 10.02 -61.62
CA GLU A 78 -13.65 9.61 -62.26
C GLU A 78 -13.04 10.76 -63.09
N GLY A 79 -11.79 11.11 -62.77
CA GLY A 79 -11.06 12.19 -63.42
C GLY A 79 -11.48 13.60 -62.97
N ALA A 80 -12.27 13.73 -61.89
CA ALA A 80 -12.52 15.02 -61.25
C ALA A 80 -11.24 15.54 -60.57
N ASP A 81 -10.88 16.79 -60.88
CA ASP A 81 -9.85 17.59 -60.22
C ASP A 81 -10.28 19.08 -60.19
N GLU A 82 -9.48 19.95 -59.57
CA GLU A 82 -9.79 21.40 -59.47
C GLU A 82 -9.96 22.10 -60.82
N LEU A 83 -9.24 21.65 -61.85
CA LEU A 83 -9.28 22.21 -63.20
C LEU A 83 -10.37 21.55 -64.07
N HIS A 84 -10.74 20.31 -63.76
CA HIS A 84 -11.70 19.49 -64.48
C HIS A 84 -12.79 18.94 -63.55
N PRO A 85 -13.59 19.79 -62.90
CA PRO A 85 -14.56 19.31 -61.92
C PRO A 85 -15.73 18.59 -62.60
N LYS A 86 -16.35 17.67 -61.87
CA LYS A 86 -17.54 16.92 -62.33
C LYS A 86 -18.80 17.51 -61.73
N ARG A 87 -19.85 17.61 -62.52
CA ARG A 87 -21.18 18.05 -62.06
C ARG A 87 -22.06 16.84 -61.83
N LEU A 88 -22.62 16.71 -60.63
CA LEU A 88 -23.52 15.63 -60.25
C LEU A 88 -24.91 16.18 -59.89
N LYS A 89 -25.96 15.44 -60.25
CA LYS A 89 -27.32 15.75 -59.82
C LYS A 89 -27.55 15.24 -58.40
N VAL A 90 -27.95 16.13 -57.50
CA VAL A 90 -28.32 15.74 -56.14
C VAL A 90 -29.76 15.23 -56.13
N VAL A 91 -29.93 13.94 -55.82
CA VAL A 91 -31.24 13.24 -55.92
C VAL A 91 -31.93 13.05 -54.58
N GLY A 92 -31.29 13.45 -53.47
CA GLY A 92 -31.90 13.50 -52.16
C GLY A 92 -30.87 13.66 -51.03
N LYS A 93 -31.31 13.36 -49.81
CA LYS A 93 -30.51 13.35 -48.59
C LYS A 93 -30.80 12.06 -47.81
N VAL A 94 -29.76 11.49 -47.20
CA VAL A 94 -29.86 10.39 -46.22
C VAL A 94 -29.26 10.89 -44.93
N SER A 95 -30.09 11.00 -43.89
CA SER A 95 -29.66 11.48 -42.57
C SER A 95 -29.28 10.31 -41.67
N ILE A 96 -28.51 10.59 -40.62
CA ILE A 96 -28.16 9.58 -39.62
C ILE A 96 -29.43 8.96 -38.99
N GLY A 97 -29.47 7.62 -38.89
CA GLY A 97 -30.60 6.88 -38.33
C GLY A 97 -31.73 6.56 -39.32
N GLU A 98 -31.62 7.00 -40.58
CA GLU A 98 -32.62 6.71 -41.63
C GLU A 98 -32.19 5.52 -42.50
N VAL A 99 -33.18 4.76 -42.99
CA VAL A 99 -32.95 3.73 -44.01
C VAL A 99 -33.08 4.38 -45.39
N PRO A 100 -32.06 4.33 -46.25
CA PRO A 100 -32.10 5.00 -47.55
C PRO A 100 -33.06 4.29 -48.51
N GLU A 101 -34.13 4.97 -48.91
CA GLU A 101 -35.02 4.53 -50.01
C GLU A 101 -34.53 4.96 -51.39
N ILE A 102 -33.56 5.88 -51.42
CA ILE A 102 -33.02 6.50 -52.63
C ILE A 102 -31.88 5.66 -53.18
N VAL A 103 -31.86 5.47 -54.50
CA VAL A 103 -30.78 4.78 -55.22
C VAL A 103 -29.96 5.81 -55.98
N VAL A 104 -28.65 5.74 -55.83
CA VAL A 104 -27.68 6.56 -56.57
C VAL A 104 -27.50 5.94 -57.96
N GLY A 105 -27.84 6.70 -59.00
CA GLY A 105 -27.59 6.35 -60.39
C GLY A 105 -26.38 7.08 -60.96
N ASP A 106 -26.11 6.87 -62.25
CA ASP A 106 -24.99 7.50 -62.95
C ASP A 106 -25.07 9.04 -62.91
N ASN A 107 -23.94 9.70 -62.65
CA ASN A 107 -23.81 11.16 -62.54
C ASN A 107 -24.76 11.78 -61.51
N SER A 108 -25.12 11.04 -60.46
CA SER A 108 -25.95 11.51 -59.36
C SER A 108 -25.27 11.30 -58.01
N ALA A 109 -25.67 12.10 -57.03
CA ALA A 109 -25.18 12.00 -55.67
C ALA A 109 -26.32 12.21 -54.66
N VAL A 110 -26.12 11.72 -53.45
CA VAL A 110 -27.02 11.92 -52.31
C VAL A 110 -26.24 12.64 -51.22
N VAL A 111 -26.83 13.68 -50.63
CA VAL A 111 -26.25 14.30 -49.43
C VAL A 111 -26.28 13.28 -48.32
N ILE A 112 -25.16 13.05 -47.65
CA ILE A 112 -25.05 12.05 -46.60
C ILE A 112 -24.39 12.67 -45.37
N ASP A 113 -25.00 12.41 -44.20
CA ASP A 113 -24.43 12.80 -42.92
C ASP A 113 -23.43 11.72 -42.44
N THR A 114 -22.42 12.07 -41.64
CA THR A 114 -21.52 11.11 -40.99
C THR A 114 -22.31 10.07 -40.20
N GLY A 115 -21.96 8.80 -40.37
CA GLY A 115 -22.60 7.66 -39.72
C GLY A 115 -23.91 7.20 -40.35
N ALA A 116 -24.41 7.89 -41.38
CA ALA A 116 -25.60 7.46 -42.12
C ALA A 116 -25.28 6.27 -43.05
N VAL A 117 -26.31 5.46 -43.33
CA VAL A 117 -26.21 4.25 -44.16
C VAL A 117 -25.88 4.62 -45.60
N ILE A 118 -24.92 3.92 -46.22
CA ILE A 118 -24.60 4.13 -47.63
C ILE A 118 -25.78 3.71 -48.52
N PRO A 119 -26.34 4.61 -49.37
CA PRO A 119 -27.44 4.27 -50.26
C PRO A 119 -26.99 3.33 -51.38
N LYS A 120 -27.92 2.51 -51.89
CA LYS A 120 -27.64 1.60 -53.02
C LYS A 120 -27.12 2.38 -54.23
N GLY A 121 -26.05 1.86 -54.86
CA GLY A 121 -25.44 2.46 -56.04
C GLY A 121 -24.30 3.44 -55.76
N ALA A 122 -24.12 3.87 -54.51
CA ALA A 122 -22.90 4.55 -54.08
C ALA A 122 -21.83 3.52 -53.70
N ASP A 123 -20.57 3.83 -54.03
CA ASP A 123 -19.40 3.03 -53.64
C ASP A 123 -18.31 3.88 -52.96
N GLY A 124 -18.58 5.16 -52.67
CA GLY A 124 -17.76 6.01 -51.82
C GLY A 124 -18.43 7.35 -51.53
N VAL A 125 -17.81 8.15 -50.65
CA VAL A 125 -18.33 9.45 -50.23
C VAL A 125 -17.29 10.54 -50.49
N VAL A 126 -17.67 11.56 -51.25
CA VAL A 126 -16.86 12.78 -51.42
C VAL A 126 -17.12 13.69 -50.23
N MET A 127 -16.08 14.08 -49.49
CA MET A 127 -16.21 15.02 -48.37
C MET A 127 -16.76 16.37 -48.85
N GLU A 128 -17.58 17.03 -48.03
CA GLU A 128 -18.20 18.31 -48.38
C GLU A 128 -17.17 19.38 -48.80
N GLU A 129 -15.98 19.39 -48.20
CA GLU A 129 -14.89 20.30 -48.49
C GLU A 129 -14.34 20.19 -49.92
N TYR A 130 -14.57 19.06 -50.60
CA TYR A 130 -14.21 18.86 -52.00
C TYR A 130 -15.37 19.07 -52.97
N THR A 131 -16.43 19.74 -52.49
CA THR A 131 -17.64 19.97 -53.28
C THR A 131 -18.13 21.42 -53.18
N GLU A 132 -18.90 21.85 -54.17
CA GLU A 132 -19.60 23.13 -54.16
C GLU A 132 -21.05 22.95 -54.62
N ARG A 133 -21.98 23.29 -53.74
CA ARG A 133 -23.42 23.22 -54.03
C ARG A 133 -23.85 24.45 -54.83
N ILE A 134 -23.98 24.28 -56.15
CA ILE A 134 -24.33 25.37 -57.07
C ILE A 134 -25.85 25.56 -57.27
N ALA A 135 -26.66 24.55 -56.93
CA ALA A 135 -28.12 24.63 -56.95
C ALA A 135 -28.74 23.64 -55.95
N GLN A 136 -30.06 23.71 -55.74
CA GLN A 136 -30.77 22.76 -54.88
C GLN A 136 -30.55 21.30 -55.31
N ASN A 137 -30.47 21.01 -56.62
CA ASN A 137 -30.34 19.65 -57.15
C ASN A 137 -29.02 19.41 -57.90
N GLU A 138 -27.99 20.24 -57.69
CA GLU A 138 -26.70 20.09 -58.38
C GLU A 138 -25.51 20.43 -57.48
N VAL A 139 -24.48 19.60 -57.54
CA VAL A 139 -23.20 19.77 -56.85
C VAL A 139 -22.04 19.63 -57.83
N ILE A 140 -21.01 20.46 -57.65
CA ILE A 140 -19.72 20.34 -58.32
C ILE A 140 -18.79 19.55 -57.41
N VAL A 141 -18.11 18.54 -57.95
CA VAL A 141 -17.11 17.71 -57.28
C VAL A 141 -15.74 18.04 -57.86
N TYR A 142 -14.81 18.43 -56.99
CA TYR A 142 -13.45 18.86 -57.35
C TYR A 142 -12.40 17.75 -57.15
N ARG A 143 -12.81 16.57 -56.69
CA ARG A 143 -11.90 15.45 -56.42
C ARG A 143 -12.55 14.12 -56.72
N SER A 144 -11.82 13.26 -57.42
CA SER A 144 -12.19 11.85 -57.60
C SER A 144 -12.08 11.10 -56.28
N ILE A 145 -13.05 10.26 -55.96
CA ILE A 145 -12.93 9.26 -54.89
C ILE A 145 -12.36 7.96 -55.44
N THR A 146 -12.04 7.01 -54.57
CA THR A 146 -11.76 5.61 -54.90
C THR A 146 -12.88 4.71 -54.34
N PRO A 147 -13.13 3.52 -54.93
CA PRO A 147 -14.11 2.59 -54.37
C PRO A 147 -13.80 2.24 -52.92
N GLY A 148 -14.78 2.44 -52.03
CA GLY A 148 -14.70 2.26 -50.59
C GLY A 148 -14.20 3.48 -49.80
N GLU A 149 -13.83 4.58 -50.46
CA GLU A 149 -13.31 5.77 -49.78
C GLU A 149 -14.37 6.42 -48.88
N ASN A 150 -13.97 6.71 -47.64
CA ASN A 150 -14.81 7.28 -46.58
C ASN A 150 -16.05 6.44 -46.22
N ILE A 151 -15.96 5.13 -46.41
CA ILE A 151 -16.96 4.15 -45.96
C ILE A 151 -16.36 3.27 -44.87
N ALA A 152 -16.99 3.25 -43.70
CA ALA A 152 -16.78 2.22 -42.70
C ALA A 152 -17.70 1.04 -43.03
N PHE A 153 -17.11 -0.04 -43.56
CA PHE A 153 -17.86 -1.22 -43.97
C PHE A 153 -18.44 -1.98 -42.78
N ALA A 154 -19.55 -2.67 -43.00
CA ALA A 154 -20.13 -3.54 -41.99
C ALA A 154 -19.08 -4.55 -41.47
N GLY A 155 -18.91 -4.59 -40.15
CA GLY A 155 -18.01 -5.53 -39.48
C GLY A 155 -16.53 -5.19 -39.60
N SER A 156 -16.16 -4.00 -40.08
CA SER A 156 -14.76 -3.60 -40.23
C SER A 156 -14.02 -3.37 -38.91
N ASP A 157 -14.75 -3.15 -37.80
CA ASP A 157 -14.20 -3.01 -36.44
C ASP A 157 -14.39 -4.29 -35.63
N VAL A 158 -15.62 -4.81 -35.59
CA VAL A 158 -15.95 -6.10 -34.96
C VAL A 158 -16.82 -6.92 -35.88
N ALA A 159 -16.43 -8.16 -36.16
CA ALA A 159 -17.21 -9.06 -36.99
C ALA A 159 -18.25 -9.86 -36.19
N LEU A 160 -19.39 -10.17 -36.83
CA LEU A 160 -20.37 -11.11 -36.30
C LEU A 160 -19.70 -12.44 -35.91
N GLY A 161 -19.93 -12.89 -34.67
CA GLY A 161 -19.35 -14.12 -34.13
C GLY A 161 -17.89 -14.02 -33.71
N GLU A 162 -17.26 -12.85 -33.77
CA GLU A 162 -15.92 -12.62 -33.25
C GLU A 162 -15.86 -12.78 -31.72
N LEU A 163 -14.80 -13.37 -31.19
CA LEU A 163 -14.56 -13.47 -29.75
C LEU A 163 -14.12 -12.11 -29.18
N ILE A 164 -14.98 -11.48 -28.40
CA ILE A 164 -14.74 -10.14 -27.82
C ILE A 164 -14.08 -10.23 -26.47
N LEU A 165 -14.64 -11.06 -25.58
CA LEU A 165 -14.14 -11.23 -24.21
C LEU A 165 -14.05 -12.69 -23.86
N LYS A 166 -12.94 -13.08 -23.23
CA LYS A 166 -12.77 -14.43 -22.69
C LYS A 166 -13.44 -14.58 -21.33
N LYS A 167 -13.94 -15.78 -21.05
CA LYS A 167 -14.28 -16.24 -19.70
C LYS A 167 -13.15 -15.93 -18.72
N GLY A 168 -13.51 -15.49 -17.51
CA GLY A 168 -12.55 -15.07 -16.49
C GLY A 168 -12.07 -13.63 -16.63
N THR A 169 -12.49 -12.91 -17.68
CA THR A 169 -12.23 -11.46 -17.81
C THR A 169 -13.01 -10.71 -16.75
N ARG A 170 -12.32 -9.86 -15.98
CA ARG A 170 -12.94 -8.92 -15.04
C ARG A 170 -13.41 -7.68 -15.79
N LEU A 171 -14.69 -7.35 -15.67
CA LEU A 171 -15.33 -6.27 -16.39
C LEU A 171 -14.98 -4.91 -15.78
N THR A 172 -14.37 -4.04 -16.59
CA THR A 172 -14.13 -2.62 -16.27
C THR A 172 -14.99 -1.74 -17.18
N TYR A 173 -14.75 -0.42 -17.18
CA TYR A 173 -15.44 0.51 -18.09
C TYR A 173 -15.21 0.15 -19.57
N ARG A 174 -14.07 -0.46 -19.91
CA ARG A 174 -13.72 -0.84 -21.29
C ARG A 174 -14.59 -1.98 -21.79
N GLU A 175 -14.65 -3.05 -21.00
CA GLU A 175 -15.42 -4.24 -21.35
C GLU A 175 -16.92 -3.94 -21.35
N ILE A 176 -17.41 -3.16 -20.39
CA ILE A 176 -18.82 -2.73 -20.38
C ILE A 176 -19.15 -1.87 -21.61
N GLY A 177 -18.25 -0.97 -22.01
CA GLY A 177 -18.44 -0.12 -23.18
C GLY A 177 -18.59 -0.92 -24.48
N ILE A 178 -17.73 -1.93 -24.70
CA ILE A 178 -17.84 -2.77 -25.90
C ILE A 178 -19.09 -3.66 -25.87
N LEU A 179 -19.45 -4.23 -24.72
CA LEU A 179 -20.68 -5.02 -24.58
C LEU A 179 -21.93 -4.18 -24.92
N ALA A 180 -21.97 -2.94 -24.44
CA ALA A 180 -23.06 -2.00 -24.75
C ALA A 180 -23.08 -1.60 -26.23
N ALA A 181 -21.91 -1.35 -26.85
CA ALA A 181 -21.81 -1.03 -28.27
C ALA A 181 -22.33 -2.18 -29.17
N LEU A 182 -22.18 -3.41 -28.71
CA LEU A 182 -22.69 -4.62 -29.37
C LEU A 182 -24.15 -4.94 -29.04
N GLY A 183 -24.85 -4.05 -28.34
CA GLY A 183 -26.28 -4.17 -28.04
C GLY A 183 -26.62 -5.16 -26.92
N MET A 184 -25.65 -5.58 -26.11
CA MET A 184 -25.91 -6.46 -24.97
C MET A 184 -26.47 -5.65 -23.80
N SER A 185 -27.53 -6.14 -23.15
CA SER A 185 -28.10 -5.53 -21.94
C SER A 185 -27.70 -6.25 -20.66
N SER A 186 -27.33 -7.52 -20.76
CA SER A 186 -26.93 -8.38 -19.65
C SER A 186 -25.77 -9.30 -20.03
N VAL A 187 -25.06 -9.80 -19.01
CA VAL A 187 -23.97 -10.78 -19.18
C VAL A 187 -23.97 -11.82 -18.08
N LYS A 188 -23.56 -13.05 -18.43
CA LYS A 188 -23.34 -14.12 -17.45
C LYS A 188 -21.99 -13.94 -16.75
N VAL A 189 -22.04 -13.83 -15.43
CA VAL A 189 -20.89 -13.60 -14.57
C VAL A 189 -20.83 -14.64 -13.45
N PHE A 190 -19.65 -14.85 -12.88
CA PHE A 190 -19.51 -15.65 -11.67
C PHE A 190 -20.10 -14.92 -10.47
N LYS A 191 -20.83 -15.64 -9.63
CA LYS A 191 -21.41 -15.14 -8.37
C LYS A 191 -20.29 -14.66 -7.43
N LYS A 192 -20.51 -13.51 -6.80
CA LYS A 192 -19.57 -13.01 -5.77
C LYS A 192 -19.75 -13.78 -4.45
N PRO A 193 -18.69 -14.34 -3.86
CA PRO A 193 -18.76 -14.94 -2.54
C PRO A 193 -19.02 -13.86 -1.49
N ARG A 194 -20.00 -14.11 -0.62
CA ARG A 194 -20.24 -13.27 0.55
C ARG A 194 -19.22 -13.61 1.62
N ILE A 195 -18.43 -12.62 2.04
CA ILE A 195 -17.35 -12.78 3.00
C ILE A 195 -17.68 -12.01 4.29
N VAL A 196 -17.41 -12.63 5.43
CA VAL A 196 -17.50 -11.94 6.73
C VAL A 196 -16.19 -12.08 7.51
N VAL A 197 -15.77 -10.97 8.14
CA VAL A 197 -14.56 -10.89 8.95
C VAL A 197 -14.95 -10.71 10.43
N VAL A 198 -14.45 -11.60 11.29
CA VAL A 198 -14.70 -11.63 12.73
C VAL A 198 -13.38 -11.51 13.47
N SER A 199 -13.30 -10.62 14.45
CA SER A 199 -12.13 -10.51 15.32
C SER A 199 -12.38 -11.25 16.63
N ILE A 200 -11.39 -11.98 17.14
CA ILE A 200 -11.51 -12.77 18.37
C ILE A 200 -10.37 -12.37 19.30
N GLY A 201 -10.71 -11.92 20.51
CA GLY A 201 -9.71 -11.58 21.51
C GLY A 201 -10.26 -10.82 22.69
N ASN A 202 -9.92 -11.28 23.89
CA ASN A 202 -10.32 -10.62 25.14
C ASN A 202 -9.58 -9.29 25.37
N GLU A 203 -8.47 -9.04 24.70
CA GLU A 203 -7.73 -7.79 24.71
C GLU A 203 -8.35 -6.73 23.79
N LEU A 204 -9.23 -7.11 22.86
CA LEU A 204 -9.72 -6.21 21.82
C LEU A 204 -10.81 -5.27 22.35
N GLN A 205 -10.81 -4.05 21.82
CA GLN A 205 -11.82 -3.02 22.05
C GLN A 205 -12.15 -2.31 20.73
N LYS A 206 -13.40 -1.86 20.56
CA LYS A 206 -13.81 -1.09 19.38
C LYS A 206 -13.20 0.33 19.40
N PRO A 207 -12.71 0.84 18.26
CA PRO A 207 -12.33 2.25 18.14
C PRO A 207 -13.46 3.22 18.51
N GLY A 208 -13.10 4.40 19.02
CA GLY A 208 -14.03 5.48 19.38
C GLY A 208 -14.37 5.59 20.87
N THR A 209 -13.86 4.68 21.70
CA THR A 209 -14.00 4.73 23.17
C THR A 209 -12.62 4.74 23.82
N ALA A 210 -12.46 5.35 25.00
CA ALA A 210 -11.16 5.39 25.68
C ALA A 210 -10.66 3.97 26.00
N LEU A 211 -9.38 3.71 25.71
CA LEU A 211 -8.79 2.38 25.86
C LEU A 211 -8.58 2.04 27.34
N ALA A 212 -9.17 0.94 27.80
CA ALA A 212 -8.93 0.44 29.15
C ALA A 212 -7.53 -0.18 29.28
N LEU A 213 -6.98 -0.21 30.50
CA LEU A 213 -5.69 -0.85 30.76
C LEU A 213 -5.76 -2.35 30.37
N GLY A 214 -4.77 -2.82 29.62
CA GLY A 214 -4.73 -4.20 29.13
C GLY A 214 -5.54 -4.45 27.85
N LYS A 215 -6.20 -3.42 27.30
CA LYS A 215 -6.88 -3.49 26.00
C LYS A 215 -6.03 -2.89 24.88
N ILE A 216 -6.31 -3.31 23.66
CA ILE A 216 -5.88 -2.69 22.39
C ILE A 216 -7.08 -2.54 21.46
N TYR A 217 -7.03 -1.62 20.50
CA TYR A 217 -8.10 -1.52 19.52
C TYR A 217 -8.01 -2.62 18.47
N ASP A 218 -9.16 -3.13 18.04
CA ASP A 218 -9.20 -4.03 16.88
C ASP A 218 -8.70 -3.30 15.63
N THR A 219 -7.62 -3.85 15.08
CA THR A 219 -7.01 -3.37 13.84
C THR A 219 -7.28 -4.33 12.68
N ASN A 220 -7.28 -5.64 12.93
CA ASN A 220 -7.28 -6.65 11.88
C ASN A 220 -8.64 -6.74 11.20
N GLY A 221 -9.73 -6.71 11.98
CA GLY A 221 -11.08 -6.73 11.44
C GLY A 221 -11.33 -5.59 10.46
N TYR A 222 -10.86 -4.39 10.81
CA TYR A 222 -10.91 -3.20 9.96
C TYR A 222 -9.98 -3.31 8.74
N ALA A 223 -8.71 -3.67 8.95
CA ALA A 223 -7.72 -3.71 7.87
C ALA A 223 -8.05 -4.77 6.81
N VAL A 224 -8.40 -5.99 7.24
CA VAL A 224 -8.73 -7.10 6.33
C VAL A 224 -10.01 -6.81 5.55
N SER A 225 -11.08 -6.36 6.23
CA SER A 225 -12.33 -6.05 5.53
C SER A 225 -12.20 -4.88 4.56
N ALA A 226 -11.43 -3.85 4.92
CA ALA A 226 -11.15 -2.72 4.03
C ALA A 226 -10.32 -3.16 2.81
N PHE A 227 -9.27 -3.96 3.03
CA PHE A 227 -8.47 -4.52 1.93
C PHE A 227 -9.36 -5.32 0.98
N LEU A 228 -10.18 -6.25 1.48
CA LEU A 228 -11.03 -7.06 0.61
C LEU A 228 -12.01 -6.20 -0.22
N LYS A 229 -12.62 -5.17 0.38
CA LYS A 229 -13.49 -4.23 -0.33
C LYS A 229 -12.74 -3.43 -1.39
N GLN A 230 -11.52 -2.97 -1.10
CA GLN A 230 -10.67 -2.24 -2.05
C GLN A 230 -10.41 -3.06 -3.32
N TYR A 231 -10.30 -4.39 -3.21
CA TYR A 231 -10.14 -5.29 -4.35
C TYR A 231 -11.46 -5.78 -4.95
N GLY A 232 -12.60 -5.26 -4.48
CA GLY A 232 -13.93 -5.48 -5.06
C GLY A 232 -14.69 -6.71 -4.56
N PHE A 233 -14.20 -7.35 -3.50
CA PHE A 233 -14.88 -8.48 -2.84
C PHE A 233 -16.04 -8.00 -1.95
N ASP A 234 -17.11 -8.80 -1.86
CA ASP A 234 -18.25 -8.53 -0.96
C ASP A 234 -17.93 -8.95 0.48
N ALA A 235 -17.13 -8.12 1.16
CA ALA A 235 -16.68 -8.37 2.53
C ALA A 235 -17.37 -7.47 3.56
N ARG A 236 -17.84 -8.05 4.68
CA ARG A 236 -18.41 -7.32 5.83
C ARG A 236 -17.60 -7.58 7.10
N TYR A 237 -17.36 -6.53 7.89
CA TYR A 237 -16.85 -6.69 9.25
C TYR A 237 -18.01 -6.95 10.23
N TYR A 238 -17.92 -8.05 10.97
CA TYR A 238 -18.93 -8.49 11.94
C TYR A 238 -18.79 -7.76 13.27
N GLY A 239 -17.57 -7.76 13.83
CA GLY A 239 -17.30 -7.26 15.17
C GLY A 239 -16.27 -8.11 15.91
N ILE A 240 -16.22 -7.89 17.23
CA ILE A 240 -15.32 -8.58 18.16
C ILE A 240 -16.11 -9.63 18.92
N LEU A 241 -15.64 -10.87 18.94
CA LEU A 241 -16.11 -11.93 19.82
C LEU A 241 -15.13 -12.16 20.99
N PRO A 242 -15.64 -12.54 22.17
CA PRO A 242 -14.77 -12.96 23.27
C PRO A 242 -14.05 -14.26 22.90
N ASP A 243 -12.90 -14.49 23.54
CA ASP A 243 -12.13 -15.72 23.36
C ASP A 243 -12.78 -16.87 24.16
N ASN A 244 -13.95 -17.30 23.70
CA ASN A 244 -14.78 -18.34 24.30
C ASN A 244 -15.29 -19.29 23.21
N GLU A 245 -14.95 -20.57 23.34
CA GLU A 245 -15.21 -21.57 22.30
C GLU A 245 -16.69 -21.73 21.93
N GLU A 246 -17.59 -21.80 22.90
CA GLU A 246 -19.02 -21.98 22.62
C GLU A 246 -19.64 -20.74 21.97
N VAL A 247 -19.24 -19.54 22.42
CA VAL A 247 -19.70 -18.29 21.80
C VAL A 247 -19.22 -18.23 20.35
N VAL A 248 -17.93 -18.46 20.12
CA VAL A 248 -17.35 -18.44 18.76
C VAL A 248 -17.98 -19.51 17.87
N TYR A 249 -18.22 -20.72 18.38
CA TYR A 249 -18.90 -21.79 17.64
C TYR A 249 -20.31 -21.38 17.20
N ASN A 250 -21.15 -20.93 18.13
CA ASN A 250 -22.55 -20.58 17.84
C ASN A 250 -22.65 -19.42 16.84
N GLU A 251 -21.81 -18.40 17.01
CA GLU A 251 -21.78 -17.24 16.12
C GLU A 251 -21.30 -17.59 14.71
N ILE A 252 -20.22 -18.37 14.58
CA ILE A 252 -19.72 -18.80 13.26
C ILE A 252 -20.72 -19.75 12.59
N ALA A 253 -21.36 -20.66 13.33
CA ALA A 253 -22.39 -21.54 12.81
C ALA A 253 -23.59 -20.75 12.24
N ALA A 254 -24.02 -19.69 12.92
CA ALA A 254 -25.07 -18.80 12.42
C ALA A 254 -24.63 -18.06 11.15
N LEU A 255 -23.41 -17.52 11.12
CA LEU A 255 -22.86 -16.81 9.96
C LEU A 255 -22.73 -17.71 8.73
N LEU A 256 -22.43 -19.00 8.91
CA LEU A 256 -22.38 -19.99 7.83
C LEU A 256 -23.71 -20.15 7.09
N GLN A 257 -24.85 -19.67 7.60
CA GLN A 257 -26.11 -19.67 6.84
C GLN A 257 -26.13 -18.59 5.75
N SER A 258 -25.44 -17.46 5.97
CA SER A 258 -25.53 -16.27 5.11
C SER A 258 -24.24 -15.89 4.41
N TYR A 259 -23.12 -16.53 4.72
CA TYR A 259 -21.81 -16.22 4.13
C TYR A 259 -21.18 -17.47 3.52
N ASP A 260 -20.36 -17.29 2.48
CA ASP A 260 -19.67 -18.37 1.76
C ASP A 260 -18.24 -18.55 2.27
N VAL A 261 -17.66 -17.46 2.81
CA VAL A 261 -16.34 -17.45 3.43
C VAL A 261 -16.40 -16.72 4.77
N ILE A 262 -15.99 -17.40 5.84
CA ILE A 262 -15.81 -16.81 7.17
C ILE A 262 -14.33 -16.61 7.42
N VAL A 263 -13.92 -15.37 7.68
CA VAL A 263 -12.55 -15.01 8.05
C VAL A 263 -12.54 -14.64 9.53
N THR A 264 -11.70 -15.31 10.31
CA THR A 264 -11.45 -14.93 11.71
C THR A 264 -10.05 -14.33 11.85
N SER A 265 -9.85 -13.41 12.79
CA SER A 265 -8.52 -12.91 13.14
C SER A 265 -8.36 -12.83 14.65
N GLY A 266 -7.26 -13.40 15.16
CA GLY A 266 -7.09 -13.61 16.59
C GLY A 266 -7.66 -14.96 17.05
N GLY A 267 -7.44 -15.33 18.31
CA GLY A 267 -7.77 -16.66 18.82
C GLY A 267 -6.90 -17.82 18.28
N THR A 268 -6.03 -17.57 17.30
CA THR A 268 -5.10 -18.55 16.72
C THR A 268 -3.74 -18.54 17.45
N SER A 269 -3.31 -19.65 18.05
CA SER A 269 -2.04 -19.78 18.78
C SER A 269 -1.39 -21.15 18.56
N ALA A 270 -0.09 -21.25 18.79
CA ALA A 270 0.67 -22.49 18.67
C ALA A 270 0.49 -23.45 19.87
N GLY A 271 -0.73 -23.61 20.39
CA GLY A 271 -0.99 -24.36 21.63
C GLY A 271 -2.43 -24.86 21.78
N GLU A 272 -2.65 -25.66 22.82
CA GLU A 272 -3.92 -26.36 23.13
C GLU A 272 -5.12 -25.42 23.31
N GLU A 273 -4.88 -24.13 23.57
CA GLU A 273 -5.90 -23.11 23.82
C GLU A 273 -6.43 -22.42 22.55
N ASP A 274 -5.97 -22.78 21.34
CA ASP A 274 -6.47 -22.21 20.07
C ASP A 274 -7.97 -22.46 19.83
N VAL A 275 -8.79 -21.47 20.16
CA VAL A 275 -10.25 -21.54 20.05
C VAL A 275 -10.68 -21.70 18.58
N VAL A 276 -10.00 -21.03 17.65
CA VAL A 276 -10.38 -21.04 16.23
C VAL A 276 -10.20 -22.43 15.64
N TYR A 277 -9.06 -23.07 15.89
CA TYR A 277 -8.79 -24.43 15.42
C TYR A 277 -9.87 -25.42 15.90
N ARG A 278 -10.20 -25.40 17.21
CA ARG A 278 -11.18 -26.33 17.79
C ARG A 278 -12.59 -26.08 17.26
N VAL A 279 -12.99 -24.81 17.13
CA VAL A 279 -14.28 -24.45 16.53
C VAL A 279 -14.35 -24.91 15.07
N PHE A 280 -13.29 -24.73 14.29
CA PHE A 280 -13.27 -25.15 12.88
C PHE A 280 -13.32 -26.69 12.74
N GLU A 281 -12.62 -27.43 13.61
CA GLU A 281 -12.70 -28.90 13.68
C GLU A 281 -14.11 -29.39 14.07
N ARG A 282 -14.84 -28.62 14.90
CA ARG A 282 -16.25 -28.91 15.23
C ARG A 282 -17.21 -28.57 14.10
N LEU A 283 -16.92 -27.55 13.28
CA LEU A 283 -17.78 -27.08 12.19
C LEU A 283 -17.56 -27.82 10.87
N GLY A 284 -16.43 -28.49 10.70
CA GLY A 284 -16.11 -29.27 9.52
C GLY A 284 -14.73 -29.90 9.57
N THR A 285 -13.96 -29.77 8.50
CA THR A 285 -12.66 -30.44 8.35
C THR A 285 -11.54 -29.41 8.22
N VAL A 286 -10.56 -29.46 9.12
CA VAL A 286 -9.36 -28.62 9.03
C VAL A 286 -8.42 -29.15 7.95
N LEU A 287 -8.13 -28.32 6.95
CA LEU A 287 -7.30 -28.64 5.80
C LEU A 287 -5.86 -28.17 5.99
N VAL A 288 -5.69 -27.00 6.60
CA VAL A 288 -4.40 -26.38 6.89
C VAL A 288 -4.39 -26.02 8.36
N HIS A 289 -3.39 -26.50 9.08
CA HIS A 289 -3.13 -26.09 10.46
C HIS A 289 -1.67 -25.66 10.54
N GLY A 290 -1.47 -24.42 10.10
CA GLY A 290 -0.21 -23.72 10.08
C GLY A 290 0.52 -23.72 8.74
N LEU A 291 1.22 -22.61 8.49
CA LEU A 291 1.95 -22.34 7.27
C LEU A 291 3.47 -22.29 7.50
N LYS A 292 4.25 -22.67 6.48
CA LYS A 292 5.72 -22.53 6.40
C LYS A 292 6.14 -21.08 6.15
N VAL A 293 5.58 -20.15 6.92
CA VAL A 293 5.81 -18.70 6.72
C VAL A 293 6.13 -17.98 8.03
N LYS A 294 6.88 -16.88 7.94
CA LYS A 294 7.16 -15.98 9.06
C LYS A 294 7.07 -14.51 8.63
N PRO A 295 6.18 -13.71 9.23
CA PRO A 295 5.08 -14.12 10.10
C PRO A 295 3.94 -14.83 9.33
N GLY A 296 2.96 -15.37 10.06
CA GLY A 296 1.79 -16.05 9.47
C GLY A 296 1.64 -17.54 9.81
N LYS A 297 2.61 -18.10 10.55
CA LYS A 297 2.61 -19.52 10.94
C LYS A 297 1.28 -20.06 11.45
N PRO A 298 0.52 -19.45 12.39
CA PRO A 298 -0.66 -20.08 12.98
C PRO A 298 -1.93 -20.01 12.11
N THR A 299 -1.81 -19.78 10.79
CA THR A 299 -2.96 -19.73 9.90
C THR A 299 -3.68 -21.07 9.85
N VAL A 300 -5.01 -21.06 9.98
CA VAL A 300 -5.87 -22.25 9.90
C VAL A 300 -6.80 -22.10 8.70
N ILE A 301 -6.98 -23.15 7.90
CA ILE A 301 -7.98 -23.19 6.83
C ILE A 301 -8.78 -24.46 6.98
N ALA A 302 -10.09 -24.33 6.99
CA ALA A 302 -11.02 -25.44 7.08
C ALA A 302 -12.16 -25.29 6.08
N VAL A 303 -12.86 -26.39 5.86
CA VAL A 303 -14.11 -26.43 5.09
C VAL A 303 -15.24 -26.86 6.02
N SER A 304 -16.35 -26.12 6.03
CA SER A 304 -17.54 -26.50 6.80
C SER A 304 -18.20 -27.75 6.22
N ARG A 305 -19.12 -28.37 6.98
CA ARG A 305 -19.92 -29.52 6.48
C ARG A 305 -20.72 -29.20 5.23
N GLU A 306 -21.09 -27.93 5.05
CA GLU A 306 -21.83 -27.39 3.90
C GLU A 306 -20.90 -26.96 2.74
N GLY A 307 -19.59 -27.21 2.83
CA GLY A 307 -18.63 -26.90 1.77
C GLY A 307 -18.14 -25.45 1.75
N LYS A 308 -18.36 -24.67 2.82
CA LYS A 308 -17.98 -23.25 2.92
C LYS A 308 -16.58 -23.08 3.51
N ILE A 309 -15.88 -22.00 3.15
CA ILE A 309 -14.50 -21.80 3.60
C ILE A 309 -14.48 -21.10 4.95
N LEU A 310 -13.69 -21.66 5.87
CA LEU A 310 -13.36 -21.08 7.17
C LEU A 310 -11.87 -20.74 7.17
N PHE A 311 -11.52 -19.47 7.34
CA PHE A 311 -10.13 -18.98 7.25
C PHE A 311 -9.72 -18.26 8.54
N GLY A 312 -8.81 -18.87 9.30
CA GLY A 312 -8.27 -18.35 10.55
C GLY A 312 -6.96 -17.62 10.34
N LEU A 313 -6.99 -16.29 10.42
CA LEU A 313 -5.82 -15.43 10.33
C LEU A 313 -5.14 -15.27 11.69
N PRO A 314 -3.80 -15.09 11.71
CA PRO A 314 -3.07 -14.74 12.92
C PRO A 314 -3.64 -13.50 13.62
N GLY A 315 -3.48 -13.40 14.95
CA GLY A 315 -3.89 -12.21 15.72
C GLY A 315 -3.01 -10.97 15.53
N PHE A 316 -1.80 -11.13 15.00
CA PHE A 316 -0.88 -10.01 14.80
C PHE A 316 -1.12 -9.26 13.47
N PRO A 317 -1.21 -7.92 13.46
CA PRO A 317 -1.71 -7.16 12.31
C PRO A 317 -0.95 -7.37 11.00
N PHE A 318 0.37 -7.23 11.02
CA PHE A 318 1.16 -7.44 9.81
C PHE A 318 1.10 -8.90 9.34
N SER A 319 0.95 -9.84 10.27
CA SER A 319 0.82 -11.27 9.96
C SER A 319 -0.50 -11.57 9.26
N ALA A 320 -1.62 -11.06 9.81
CA ALA A 320 -2.95 -11.20 9.24
C ALA A 320 -3.04 -10.57 7.85
N LEU A 321 -2.53 -9.34 7.68
CA LEU A 321 -2.54 -8.67 6.40
C LEU A 321 -1.64 -9.39 5.37
N SER A 322 -0.44 -9.83 5.76
CA SER A 322 0.46 -10.55 4.86
C SER A 322 -0.19 -11.84 4.34
N VAL A 323 -0.81 -12.64 5.20
CA VAL A 323 -1.54 -13.84 4.79
C VAL A 323 -2.77 -13.49 3.95
N THR A 324 -3.43 -12.38 4.26
CA THR A 324 -4.58 -11.89 3.46
C THR A 324 -4.16 -11.59 2.03
N ILE A 325 -3.08 -10.82 1.86
CA ILE A 325 -2.54 -10.41 0.55
C ILE A 325 -1.94 -11.59 -0.20
N LEU A 326 -1.21 -12.46 0.50
CA LEU A 326 -0.39 -13.50 -0.13
C LEU A 326 -1.13 -14.84 -0.34
N LEU A 327 -2.22 -15.09 0.38
CA LEU A 327 -2.98 -16.34 0.30
C LEU A 327 -4.49 -16.13 0.18
N LEU A 328 -5.15 -15.43 1.11
CA LEU A 328 -6.61 -15.30 1.12
C LEU A 328 -7.13 -14.66 -0.18
N SER A 329 -6.51 -13.58 -0.64
CA SER A 329 -6.88 -12.92 -1.90
C SER A 329 -6.89 -13.91 -3.07
N ARG A 330 -5.85 -14.74 -3.22
CA ARG A 330 -5.74 -15.75 -4.29
C ARG A 330 -6.82 -16.83 -4.20
N VAL A 331 -7.24 -17.20 -2.98
CA VAL A 331 -8.37 -18.11 -2.78
C VAL A 331 -9.65 -17.44 -3.27
N LEU A 332 -9.90 -16.19 -2.87
CA LEU A 332 -11.10 -15.45 -3.24
C LEU A 332 -11.18 -15.13 -4.73
N GLU A 333 -10.06 -14.78 -5.38
CA GLU A 333 -9.99 -14.58 -6.83
C GLU A 333 -10.41 -15.85 -7.58
N ARG A 334 -9.93 -17.02 -7.15
CA ARG A 334 -10.32 -18.32 -7.71
C ARG A 334 -11.81 -18.63 -7.48
N LEU A 335 -12.38 -18.22 -6.35
CA LEU A 335 -13.82 -18.33 -6.07
C LEU A 335 -14.67 -17.40 -6.96
N GLU A 336 -14.11 -16.32 -7.48
CA GLU A 336 -14.74 -15.44 -8.46
C GLU A 336 -14.33 -15.78 -9.91
N GLY A 337 -13.50 -16.80 -10.12
CA GLY A 337 -13.15 -17.32 -11.44
C GLY A 337 -12.11 -16.52 -12.21
N PHE A 338 -11.25 -15.78 -11.51
CA PHE A 338 -10.12 -15.07 -12.09
C PHE A 338 -8.84 -15.25 -11.27
N GLU A 339 -7.72 -14.78 -11.80
CA GLU A 339 -6.46 -14.70 -11.06
C GLU A 339 -5.73 -13.42 -11.46
N THR A 340 -5.37 -12.59 -10.47
CA THR A 340 -4.62 -11.36 -10.74
C THR A 340 -3.13 -11.66 -10.69
N LYS A 341 -2.39 -11.22 -11.71
CA LYS A 341 -0.93 -11.19 -11.62
C LYS A 341 -0.50 -10.13 -10.62
N ARG A 342 0.20 -10.55 -9.57
CA ARG A 342 0.76 -9.62 -8.58
C ARG A 342 1.79 -8.70 -9.22
N ARG A 343 1.83 -7.45 -8.75
CA ARG A 343 2.89 -6.51 -9.09
C ARG A 343 4.13 -6.86 -8.28
N LEU A 344 5.09 -7.48 -8.95
CA LEU A 344 6.39 -7.80 -8.40
C LEU A 344 7.38 -6.69 -8.74
N VAL A 345 8.16 -6.30 -7.75
CA VAL A 345 9.31 -5.42 -7.89
C VAL A 345 10.55 -6.19 -7.48
N TRP A 346 11.54 -6.27 -8.36
CA TRP A 346 12.85 -6.79 -8.02
C TRP A 346 13.68 -5.66 -7.41
N ALA A 347 14.25 -5.91 -6.23
CA ALA A 347 14.98 -4.91 -5.47
C ALA A 347 16.23 -5.50 -4.82
N LEU A 348 17.27 -4.69 -4.67
CA LEU A 348 18.49 -5.08 -3.96
C LEU A 348 18.27 -4.99 -2.44
N SER A 349 18.53 -6.09 -1.73
CA SER A 349 18.46 -6.12 -0.27
C SER A 349 19.46 -5.14 0.35
N THR A 350 19.02 -4.34 1.32
CA THR A 350 19.90 -3.46 2.11
C THR A 350 20.32 -4.06 3.44
N PHE A 351 20.01 -5.35 3.64
CA PHE A 351 20.19 -6.03 4.91
C PHE A 351 20.74 -7.43 4.71
N LYS A 352 21.52 -7.86 5.71
CA LYS A 352 21.93 -9.24 5.86
C LYS A 352 21.09 -9.90 6.94
N VAL A 353 20.46 -11.03 6.62
CA VAL A 353 19.67 -11.80 7.58
C VAL A 353 19.96 -13.28 7.45
N ARG A 354 20.10 -13.97 8.58
CA ARG A 354 20.03 -15.44 8.64
C ARG A 354 18.64 -15.85 9.07
N LYS A 355 18.09 -16.85 8.39
CA LYS A 355 16.75 -17.39 8.62
C LYS A 355 16.76 -18.90 8.70
N ASP A 356 15.70 -19.45 9.31
CA ASP A 356 15.49 -20.90 9.31
C ASP A 356 15.20 -21.38 7.88
N ILE A 357 15.82 -22.49 7.48
CA ILE A 357 15.46 -23.24 6.26
C ILE A 357 14.02 -23.78 6.41
N GLY A 358 13.28 -23.87 5.29
CA GLY A 358 11.94 -24.45 5.26
C GLY A 358 10.84 -23.50 5.74
N LYS A 359 11.13 -22.19 5.81
CA LYS A 359 10.13 -21.14 6.01
C LYS A 359 10.40 -19.95 5.11
N THR A 360 9.36 -19.48 4.42
CA THR A 360 9.38 -18.23 3.68
C THR A 360 9.19 -17.06 4.64
N TRP A 361 10.07 -16.06 4.61
CA TRP A 361 9.90 -14.87 5.45
C TRP A 361 9.25 -13.74 4.66
N PHE A 362 8.24 -13.10 5.26
CA PHE A 362 7.59 -11.90 4.76
C PHE A 362 8.11 -10.71 5.55
N THR A 363 8.86 -9.84 4.87
CA THR A 363 9.51 -8.69 5.51
C THR A 363 8.90 -7.40 4.95
N PRO A 364 8.30 -6.52 5.79
CA PRO A 364 7.81 -5.25 5.31
C PRO A 364 8.98 -4.36 4.92
N VAL A 365 8.93 -3.79 3.72
CA VAL A 365 10.01 -2.96 3.18
C VAL A 365 9.49 -1.61 2.68
N ALA A 366 10.31 -0.58 2.84
CA ALA A 366 10.22 0.63 2.03
C ALA A 366 11.11 0.44 0.79
N LEU A 367 10.65 0.92 -0.36
CA LEU A 367 11.37 0.83 -1.63
C LEU A 367 12.01 2.18 -1.95
N SER A 368 13.32 2.16 -2.21
CA SER A 368 14.09 3.35 -2.56
C SER A 368 14.65 3.23 -3.97
N SER A 369 14.47 4.25 -4.81
CA SER A 369 15.03 4.28 -6.17
C SER A 369 16.16 5.30 -6.24
N VAL A 370 17.42 4.87 -6.20
CA VAL A 370 18.58 5.77 -6.22
C VAL A 370 19.55 5.31 -7.31
N GLY A 371 20.02 6.26 -8.13
CA GLY A 371 21.00 5.96 -9.19
C GLY A 371 20.54 4.91 -10.20
N GLY A 372 19.23 4.81 -10.47
CA GLY A 372 18.64 3.82 -11.37
C GLY A 372 18.49 2.41 -10.78
N LYS A 373 18.77 2.22 -9.49
CA LYS A 373 18.60 0.95 -8.77
C LYS A 373 17.50 1.05 -7.74
N ILE A 374 16.79 -0.05 -7.51
CA ILE A 374 15.77 -0.16 -6.47
C ILE A 374 16.36 -0.93 -5.29
N PHE A 375 16.20 -0.38 -4.09
CA PHE A 375 16.67 -0.95 -2.83
C PHE A 375 15.50 -1.25 -1.92
N ALA A 376 15.53 -2.40 -1.25
CA ALA A 376 14.56 -2.80 -0.24
C ALA A 376 15.09 -2.51 1.16
N ILE A 377 14.50 -1.52 1.85
CA ILE A 377 14.83 -1.17 3.23
C ILE A 377 13.85 -1.83 4.20
N PRO A 378 14.30 -2.73 5.09
CA PRO A 378 13.41 -3.43 6.01
C PRO A 378 12.93 -2.46 7.08
N LEU A 379 11.61 -2.41 7.27
CA LEU A 379 11.01 -1.66 8.36
C LEU A 379 11.19 -2.44 9.66
N GLN A 380 11.95 -1.88 10.60
CA GLN A 380 12.21 -2.50 11.89
C GLN A 380 10.95 -2.54 12.75
N THR A 381 10.17 -3.61 12.59
CA THR A 381 8.89 -3.79 13.25
C THR A 381 8.74 -5.22 13.74
N SER A 382 8.06 -5.39 14.88
CA SER A 382 7.64 -6.72 15.33
C SER A 382 6.40 -7.15 14.54
N SER A 383 6.10 -8.45 14.49
CA SER A 383 4.89 -8.97 13.85
C SER A 383 3.59 -8.33 14.38
N GLY A 384 3.57 -7.95 15.66
CA GLY A 384 2.46 -7.24 16.30
C GLY A 384 2.37 -5.73 16.02
N SER A 385 3.31 -5.17 15.23
CA SER A 385 3.30 -3.74 14.92
C SER A 385 2.24 -3.40 13.89
N VAL A 386 1.53 -2.29 14.11
CA VAL A 386 0.51 -1.75 13.19
C VAL A 386 1.13 -0.83 12.14
N SER A 387 2.26 -0.18 12.45
CA SER A 387 2.87 0.80 11.54
C SER A 387 3.27 0.28 10.15
N PRO A 388 3.65 -1.00 9.93
CA PRO A 388 3.89 -1.51 8.59
C PRO A 388 2.71 -1.38 7.65
N LEU A 389 1.46 -1.43 8.16
CA LEU A 389 0.25 -1.31 7.32
C LEU A 389 0.19 0.02 6.56
N LEU A 390 0.84 1.07 7.09
CA LEU A 390 0.89 2.38 6.47
C LEU A 390 2.23 2.67 5.78
N LYS A 391 3.33 2.13 6.31
CA LYS A 391 4.69 2.54 5.92
C LYS A 391 5.37 1.63 4.92
N ALA A 392 4.89 0.40 4.76
CA ALA A 392 5.48 -0.54 3.83
C ALA A 392 5.02 -0.22 2.40
N ASP A 393 5.96 -0.08 1.48
CA ASP A 393 5.66 0.00 0.04
C ASP A 393 5.46 -1.40 -0.55
N GLY A 394 5.99 -2.43 0.14
CA GLY A 394 5.95 -3.81 -0.29
C GLY A 394 6.26 -4.82 0.80
N ILE A 395 6.06 -6.09 0.46
CA ILE A 395 6.42 -7.26 1.27
C ILE A 395 7.52 -8.02 0.51
N ALA A 396 8.74 -7.99 1.05
CA ALA A 396 9.85 -8.80 0.55
C ALA A 396 9.62 -10.29 0.88
N ILE A 397 9.77 -11.14 -0.13
CA ILE A 397 9.60 -12.59 -0.06
C ILE A 397 10.98 -13.24 0.02
N LEU A 398 11.34 -13.74 1.20
CA LEU A 398 12.61 -14.46 1.39
C LEU A 398 12.31 -15.96 1.38
N HIS A 399 12.56 -16.59 0.23
CA HIS A 399 12.16 -17.97 -0.10
C HIS A 399 12.73 -19.02 0.86
N GLU A 400 11.98 -20.10 1.07
CA GLU A 400 12.28 -21.13 2.10
C GLU A 400 13.51 -21.99 1.82
N ASP A 401 14.03 -21.96 0.60
CA ASP A 401 15.16 -22.73 0.08
C ASP A 401 16.54 -22.21 0.54
N LYS A 402 16.61 -20.98 1.04
CA LYS A 402 17.85 -20.35 1.55
C LYS A 402 17.82 -20.14 3.06
N ASP A 403 18.97 -20.18 3.73
CA ASP A 403 19.12 -19.84 5.16
C ASP A 403 19.73 -18.45 5.40
N TYR A 404 20.08 -17.73 4.34
CA TYR A 404 20.55 -16.36 4.43
C TYR A 404 20.08 -15.52 3.23
N VAL A 405 20.10 -14.20 3.44
CA VAL A 405 20.05 -13.17 2.40
C VAL A 405 21.20 -12.23 2.67
N ASP A 406 22.00 -11.96 1.65
CA ASP A 406 23.11 -11.01 1.75
C ASP A 406 22.70 -9.59 1.32
N GLU A 407 23.41 -8.60 1.86
CA GLU A 407 23.29 -7.21 1.40
C GLU A 407 23.73 -7.13 -0.07
N GLY A 408 22.89 -6.51 -0.92
CA GLY A 408 23.09 -6.42 -2.36
C GLY A 408 22.52 -7.59 -3.16
N GLU A 409 21.97 -8.64 -2.52
CA GLU A 409 21.25 -9.70 -3.21
C GLU A 409 19.93 -9.18 -3.79
N GLU A 410 19.59 -9.59 -5.02
CA GLU A 410 18.31 -9.26 -5.64
C GLU A 410 17.20 -10.14 -5.05
N ILE A 411 16.14 -9.50 -4.56
CA ILE A 411 15.02 -10.15 -3.90
C ILE A 411 13.68 -9.72 -4.51
N GLU A 412 12.70 -10.61 -4.42
CA GLU A 412 11.33 -10.37 -4.86
C GLU A 412 10.55 -9.57 -3.81
N VAL A 413 9.86 -8.51 -4.24
CA VAL A 413 8.98 -7.69 -3.41
C VAL A 413 7.59 -7.62 -4.02
N VAL A 414 6.58 -8.05 -3.27
CA VAL A 414 5.17 -7.84 -3.63
C VAL A 414 4.81 -6.40 -3.29
N SER A 415 4.51 -5.57 -4.28
CA SER A 415 4.15 -4.16 -4.09
C SER A 415 2.73 -4.01 -3.53
N LEU A 416 2.55 -3.09 -2.57
CA LEU A 416 1.24 -2.78 -1.97
C LEU A 416 0.51 -1.66 -2.71
N ASP A 417 1.20 -0.59 -3.08
CA ASP A 417 0.61 0.62 -3.67
C ASP A 417 0.73 0.69 -5.21
N GLY A 418 1.42 -0.28 -5.82
CA GLY A 418 1.51 -0.44 -7.27
C GLY A 418 2.40 0.55 -8.02
N GLU A 419 2.82 1.67 -7.40
CA GLU A 419 3.80 2.63 -7.93
C GLU A 419 4.88 2.95 -6.89
N LEU A 420 6.12 3.13 -7.34
CA LEU A 420 7.23 3.54 -6.47
C LEU A 420 7.10 5.02 -6.12
N LYS A 421 7.28 5.35 -4.85
CA LYS A 421 7.38 6.73 -4.38
C LYS A 421 8.62 7.41 -4.97
N GLU A 422 8.56 8.72 -5.14
CA GLU A 422 9.59 9.51 -5.80
C GLU A 422 10.90 9.53 -5.00
N ALA A 423 10.81 9.60 -3.67
CA ALA A 423 11.96 9.62 -2.79
C ALA A 423 11.68 8.91 -1.45
N THR A 424 12.73 8.67 -0.69
CA THR A 424 12.67 8.04 0.63
C THR A 424 13.18 8.99 1.72
N VAL A 425 12.49 9.00 2.85
CA VAL A 425 12.91 9.69 4.07
C VAL A 425 13.05 8.64 5.17
N ILE A 426 14.28 8.18 5.39
CA ILE A 426 14.56 7.03 6.26
C ILE A 426 15.64 7.36 7.28
N GLY A 427 15.28 7.42 8.56
CA GLY A 427 16.23 7.75 9.62
C GLY A 427 15.59 7.84 11.00
N SER A 428 15.88 8.92 11.72
CA SER A 428 15.31 9.17 13.04
C SER A 428 13.84 9.58 13.00
N HIS A 429 13.10 9.22 14.05
CA HIS A 429 11.71 9.64 14.24
C HIS A 429 11.63 11.07 14.82
N ASP A 430 10.73 11.88 14.26
CA ASP A 430 10.24 13.11 14.89
C ASP A 430 8.76 13.34 14.53
N THR A 431 7.99 13.90 15.45
CA THR A 431 6.55 14.17 15.27
C THR A 431 6.28 15.32 14.29
N LEU A 432 7.21 16.27 14.15
CA LEU A 432 7.09 17.42 13.28
C LEU A 432 7.36 17.08 11.80
N LEU A 433 8.23 16.09 11.54
CA LEU A 433 8.65 15.75 10.18
C LEU A 433 7.47 15.38 9.24
N PRO A 434 6.55 14.46 9.59
CA PRO A 434 5.39 14.18 8.74
C PRO A 434 4.55 15.43 8.44
N MET A 435 4.35 16.30 9.44
CA MET A 435 3.58 17.54 9.28
C MET A 435 4.25 18.51 8.30
N LEU A 436 5.59 18.61 8.34
CA LEU A 436 6.34 19.40 7.38
C LEU A 436 6.20 18.82 5.97
N LEU A 437 6.37 17.52 5.80
CA LEU A 437 6.19 16.86 4.49
C LEU A 437 4.78 17.08 3.91
N THR A 438 3.74 17.06 4.76
CA THR A 438 2.36 17.38 4.35
C THR A 438 2.24 18.84 3.91
N LYS A 439 2.75 19.80 4.69
CA LYS A 439 2.70 21.23 4.32
C LYS A 439 3.44 21.55 3.04
N LEU A 440 4.51 20.81 2.76
CA LEU A 440 5.28 20.94 1.52
C LEU A 440 4.62 20.23 0.33
N GLY A 441 3.51 19.52 0.53
CA GLY A 441 2.78 18.81 -0.53
C GLY A 441 3.55 17.63 -1.11
N ILE A 442 4.42 16.99 -0.31
CA ILE A 442 5.27 15.88 -0.74
C ILE A 442 5.08 14.60 0.07
N ILE A 443 4.20 14.57 1.07
CA ILE A 443 3.97 13.38 1.92
C ILE A 443 3.59 12.14 1.11
N ASP A 444 2.73 12.27 0.09
CA ASP A 444 2.28 11.14 -0.73
C ASP A 444 3.32 10.70 -1.78
N LYS A 445 4.38 11.49 -1.94
CA LYS A 445 5.50 11.25 -2.88
C LYS A 445 6.70 10.60 -2.19
N VAL A 446 6.68 10.43 -0.88
CA VAL A 446 7.82 9.92 -0.12
C VAL A 446 7.48 8.68 0.69
N SER A 447 8.37 7.69 0.67
CA SER A 447 8.31 6.58 1.60
C SER A 447 8.98 6.97 2.91
N LEU A 448 8.23 6.95 4.01
CA LEU A 448 8.69 7.38 5.33
C LEU A 448 9.01 6.20 6.25
N GLY A 449 10.28 6.04 6.60
CA GLY A 449 10.77 4.96 7.47
C GLY A 449 11.52 5.48 8.69
N PHE A 450 11.34 4.84 9.85
CA PHE A 450 12.08 5.19 11.07
C PHE A 450 12.91 4.02 11.57
N VAL A 451 14.22 4.11 11.35
CA VAL A 451 15.23 3.09 11.71
C VAL A 451 16.25 3.62 12.73
N GLY A 452 16.11 4.88 13.15
CA GLY A 452 17.06 5.59 14.02
C GLY A 452 18.21 6.26 13.25
N SER A 453 18.84 7.26 13.86
CA SER A 453 19.87 8.08 13.20
C SER A 453 21.08 7.28 12.73
N TYR A 454 21.60 6.37 13.56
CA TYR A 454 22.81 5.62 13.20
C TYR A 454 22.57 4.70 11.99
N ARG A 455 21.43 4.00 11.94
CA ARG A 455 21.09 3.18 10.77
C ARG A 455 20.81 4.01 9.54
N GLY A 456 20.11 5.14 9.68
CA GLY A 456 19.92 6.08 8.58
C GLY A 456 21.25 6.59 8.01
N LEU A 457 22.24 6.86 8.86
CA LEU A 457 23.58 7.25 8.43
C LEU A 457 24.30 6.12 7.68
N GLN A 458 24.20 4.87 8.14
CA GLN A 458 24.78 3.72 7.43
C GLN A 458 24.14 3.47 6.06
N LEU A 459 22.80 3.57 5.97
CA LEU A 459 22.07 3.45 4.69
C LEU A 459 22.48 4.56 3.71
N MET A 460 22.68 5.79 4.21
CA MET A 460 23.18 6.89 3.40
C MET A 460 24.61 6.67 2.91
N LYS A 461 25.50 6.20 3.79
CA LYS A 461 26.89 5.86 3.44
C LYS A 461 26.98 4.83 2.30
N LYS A 462 25.99 3.94 2.21
CA LYS A 462 25.87 2.95 1.13
C LYS A 462 25.15 3.46 -0.12
N GLY A 463 24.56 4.66 -0.05
CA GLY A 463 23.78 5.26 -1.15
C GLY A 463 22.40 4.65 -1.36
N TYR A 464 21.80 4.02 -0.34
CA TYR A 464 20.54 3.29 -0.48
C TYR A 464 19.28 4.13 -0.34
N ILE A 465 19.39 5.35 0.19
CA ILE A 465 18.24 6.22 0.53
C ILE A 465 18.48 7.64 0.04
N ASP A 466 17.40 8.44 -0.05
CA ASP A 466 17.46 9.82 -0.55
C ASP A 466 17.72 10.84 0.56
N VAL A 467 16.97 10.74 1.67
CA VAL A 467 17.02 11.66 2.80
C VAL A 467 17.09 10.88 4.10
N SER A 468 18.03 11.25 4.97
CA SER A 468 18.23 10.63 6.27
C SER A 468 18.18 11.68 7.39
N PRO A 469 17.09 11.75 8.16
CA PRO A 469 17.03 12.61 9.34
C PRO A 469 17.89 12.06 10.49
N ILE A 470 18.77 12.89 11.04
CA ILE A 470 19.76 12.50 12.06
C ILE A 470 19.91 13.54 13.18
N HIS A 471 20.33 13.08 14.36
CA HIS A 471 20.61 13.92 15.53
C HIS A 471 21.71 13.29 16.39
N LEU A 472 22.85 12.95 15.79
CA LEU A 472 23.94 12.25 16.49
C LEU A 472 24.88 13.27 17.15
N LEU A 473 25.05 13.15 18.46
CA LEU A 473 25.97 13.97 19.25
C LEU A 473 27.38 13.38 19.18
N ASP A 474 28.39 14.17 18.83
CA ASP A 474 29.78 13.82 19.10
C ASP A 474 30.11 14.15 20.57
N PRO A 475 30.42 13.17 21.43
CA PRO A 475 30.66 13.43 22.84
C PRO A 475 31.91 14.29 23.08
N VAL A 476 32.89 14.25 22.16
CA VAL A 476 34.18 14.96 22.27
C VAL A 476 34.00 16.46 22.03
N THR A 477 33.49 16.84 20.87
CA THR A 477 33.27 18.26 20.52
C THR A 477 32.01 18.83 21.17
N GLY A 478 31.01 17.98 21.45
CA GLY A 478 29.68 18.41 21.86
C GLY A 478 28.82 18.93 20.70
N GLU A 479 29.30 18.84 19.46
CA GLU A 479 28.56 19.24 18.27
C GLU A 479 27.70 18.10 17.71
N TYR A 480 26.58 18.45 17.08
CA TYR A 480 25.69 17.49 16.44
C TYR A 480 26.03 17.33 14.96
N ASN A 481 26.01 16.08 14.50
CA ASN A 481 26.06 15.63 13.10
C ASN A 481 27.36 15.94 12.34
N VAL A 482 27.84 17.20 12.32
CA VAL A 482 28.96 17.67 11.50
C VAL A 482 30.25 16.85 11.74
N PRO A 483 30.77 16.69 12.97
CA PRO A 483 32.03 15.97 13.18
C PRO A 483 32.00 14.51 12.71
N LEU A 484 30.84 13.86 12.84
CA LEU A 484 30.63 12.47 12.45
C LEU A 484 30.59 12.28 10.93
N ILE A 485 30.20 13.32 10.20
CA ILE A 485 30.14 13.30 8.75
C ILE A 485 31.51 13.68 8.16
N GLU A 486 32.15 14.72 8.70
CA GLU A 486 33.45 15.18 8.20
C GLU A 486 34.57 14.15 8.41
N SER A 487 34.48 13.36 9.47
CA SER A 487 35.43 12.27 9.74
C SER A 487 35.24 11.03 8.84
N ASP A 488 34.17 10.95 8.05
CA ASP A 488 33.87 9.81 7.18
C ASP A 488 33.96 10.20 5.70
N SER A 489 35.03 9.75 5.02
CA SER A 489 35.27 10.07 3.60
C SER A 489 34.16 9.58 2.65
N GLU A 490 33.49 8.49 2.99
CA GLU A 490 32.43 7.91 2.15
C GLU A 490 31.13 8.71 2.27
N LEU A 491 30.82 9.22 3.47
CA LEU A 491 29.67 10.11 3.65
C LEU A 491 29.89 11.42 2.91
N ARG A 492 31.09 12.00 3.01
CA ARG A 492 31.45 13.26 2.32
C ARG A 492 31.31 13.18 0.81
N SER A 493 31.58 12.02 0.21
CA SER A 493 31.48 11.85 -1.25
C SER A 493 30.06 11.55 -1.72
N ARG A 494 29.13 11.19 -0.82
CA ARG A 494 27.77 10.74 -1.17
C ARG A 494 26.65 11.65 -0.73
N ALA A 495 26.86 12.45 0.31
CA ALA A 495 25.78 13.19 0.92
C ALA A 495 26.18 14.61 1.34
N VAL A 496 25.19 15.48 1.38
CA VAL A 496 25.28 16.85 1.88
C VAL A 496 24.46 16.96 3.15
N LEU A 497 25.02 17.57 4.21
CA LEU A 497 24.27 17.84 5.43
C LEU A 497 23.53 19.18 5.30
N ILE A 498 22.21 19.13 5.44
CA ILE A 498 21.34 20.31 5.45
C ILE A 498 20.82 20.54 6.86
N ARG A 499 20.97 21.78 7.34
CA ARG A 499 20.45 22.22 8.64
C ARG A 499 18.93 22.05 8.69
N GLY A 500 18.45 21.33 9.69
CA GLY A 500 17.03 21.22 9.97
C GLY A 500 16.61 22.16 11.09
N TYR A 501 15.89 21.62 12.06
CA TYR A 501 15.37 22.37 13.21
C TYR A 501 15.97 21.85 14.51
N ARG A 502 15.82 22.62 15.59
CA ARG A 502 16.20 22.18 16.92
C ARG A 502 14.98 21.81 17.74
N ARG A 503 15.14 20.81 18.59
CA ARG A 503 14.12 20.36 19.54
C ARG A 503 14.70 20.33 20.95
N ARG A 504 13.92 20.78 21.93
CA ARG A 504 14.35 20.88 23.33
C ARG A 504 14.25 19.53 24.01
N LEU A 505 15.36 19.05 24.56
CA LEU A 505 15.40 17.91 25.46
C LEU A 505 15.09 18.36 26.89
N VAL A 506 14.39 17.50 27.62
CA VAL A 506 13.95 17.76 28.99
C VAL A 506 14.11 16.51 29.84
N LEU A 507 14.36 16.70 31.14
CA LEU A 507 14.23 15.66 32.15
C LEU A 507 12.78 15.67 32.65
N ALA A 508 11.98 14.73 32.16
CA ALA A 508 10.55 14.67 32.46
C ALA A 508 10.25 13.77 33.66
N PHE A 509 9.21 14.11 34.41
CA PHE A 509 8.70 13.36 35.56
C PHE A 509 7.18 13.62 35.71
N ARG A 510 6.53 12.87 36.60
CA ARG A 510 5.10 13.02 36.85
C ARG A 510 4.76 14.42 37.39
N LYS A 511 3.57 14.91 37.03
CA LYS A 511 3.04 16.20 37.47
C LYS A 511 3.14 16.37 39.00
N GLY A 512 3.58 17.54 39.44
CA GLY A 512 3.85 17.87 40.84
C GLY A 512 5.21 17.39 41.37
N ASN A 513 6.02 16.72 40.54
CA ASN A 513 7.34 16.18 40.92
C ASN A 513 7.34 15.42 42.26
N PRO A 514 6.59 14.31 42.39
CA PRO A 514 6.35 13.64 43.68
C PRO A 514 7.63 13.10 44.35
N LYS A 515 8.73 12.97 43.59
CA LYS A 515 10.04 12.50 44.07
C LYS A 515 11.04 13.63 44.33
N ASN A 516 10.63 14.89 44.13
CA ASN A 516 11.47 16.08 44.25
C ASN A 516 12.79 15.94 43.46
N ILE A 517 12.67 15.51 42.20
CA ILE A 517 13.81 15.33 41.28
C ILE A 517 14.31 16.71 40.84
N LYS A 518 15.61 16.95 40.99
CA LYS A 518 16.27 18.23 40.66
C LYS A 518 17.29 18.09 39.53
N GLY A 519 17.83 16.90 39.30
CA GLY A 519 18.88 16.70 38.29
C GLY A 519 19.25 15.23 38.07
N PHE A 520 20.37 15.01 37.37
CA PHE A 520 20.86 13.66 37.07
C PHE A 520 21.48 12.96 38.28
N GLU A 521 21.98 13.73 39.25
CA GLU A 521 22.53 13.21 40.50
C GLU A 521 21.45 12.47 41.32
N ASP A 522 20.17 12.87 41.20
CA ASP A 522 19.05 12.19 41.85
C ASP A 522 18.80 10.78 41.27
N LEU A 523 19.25 10.48 40.06
CA LEU A 523 19.09 9.15 39.45
C LEU A 523 19.83 8.05 40.22
N LEU A 524 20.75 8.42 41.11
CA LEU A 524 21.48 7.50 42.00
C LEU A 524 20.71 7.16 43.28
N ARG A 525 19.55 7.79 43.52
CA ARG A 525 18.68 7.46 44.63
C ARG A 525 17.93 6.16 44.34
N HIS A 526 17.87 5.29 45.34
CA HIS A 526 17.22 3.97 45.24
C HIS A 526 15.70 4.06 45.00
N ASP A 527 15.07 5.19 45.37
CA ASP A 527 13.63 5.39 45.30
C ASP A 527 13.13 5.94 43.95
N ILE A 528 14.03 6.15 42.99
CA ILE A 528 13.76 6.67 41.66
C ILE A 528 13.97 5.58 40.62
N ARG A 529 12.98 5.38 39.74
CA ARG A 529 13.10 4.50 38.56
C ARG A 529 13.26 5.33 37.30
N PHE A 530 14.37 5.15 36.61
CA PHE A 530 14.66 5.78 35.34
C PHE A 530 14.16 4.95 34.16
N VAL A 531 13.73 5.62 33.09
CA VAL A 531 13.56 4.99 31.77
C VAL A 531 14.54 5.65 30.79
N ASN A 532 15.28 4.81 30.07
CA ASN A 532 16.36 5.24 29.19
C ASN A 532 15.95 5.19 27.71
N ARG A 533 16.67 5.92 26.86
CA ARG A 533 16.55 5.82 25.40
C ARG A 533 17.41 4.66 24.88
N ASN A 534 16.96 4.06 23.78
CA ASN A 534 17.67 2.99 23.11
C ASN A 534 19.10 3.39 22.71
N ARG A 535 20.04 2.44 22.81
CA ARG A 535 21.41 2.62 22.31
C ARG A 535 21.44 3.04 20.85
N GLY A 536 22.43 3.87 20.50
CA GLY A 536 22.59 4.44 19.16
C GLY A 536 21.70 5.65 18.85
N SER A 537 20.87 6.10 19.79
CA SER A 537 20.18 7.40 19.69
C SER A 537 21.07 8.53 20.21
N GLY A 538 20.98 9.73 19.59
CA GLY A 538 21.71 10.91 20.07
C GLY A 538 21.40 11.26 21.53
N THR A 539 20.14 11.14 21.91
CA THR A 539 19.70 11.32 23.30
C THR A 539 20.35 10.34 24.26
N ARG A 540 20.60 9.08 23.85
CA ARG A 540 21.34 8.12 24.69
C ARG A 540 22.79 8.55 24.89
N ILE A 541 23.46 9.02 23.83
CA ILE A 541 24.83 9.55 23.92
C ILE A 541 24.88 10.74 24.90
N TYR A 542 23.89 11.64 24.82
CA TYR A 542 23.77 12.77 25.74
C TYR A 542 23.57 12.35 27.20
N ILE A 543 22.66 11.39 27.46
CA ILE A 543 22.44 10.83 28.81
C ILE A 543 23.74 10.23 29.35
N ASP A 544 24.40 9.40 28.55
CA ASP A 544 25.62 8.71 28.95
C ASP A 544 26.75 9.72 29.23
N LYS A 545 26.88 10.79 28.44
CA LYS A 545 27.83 11.89 28.69
C LYS A 545 27.57 12.58 30.04
N ILE A 546 26.30 12.88 30.38
CA ILE A 546 25.98 13.52 31.67
C ILE A 546 26.29 12.58 32.83
N LEU A 547 25.93 11.29 32.71
CA LEU A 547 26.23 10.31 33.74
C LEU A 547 27.74 10.10 33.92
N ASP A 548 28.53 10.20 32.85
CA ASP A 548 29.98 10.20 32.91
C ASP A 548 30.54 11.45 33.62
N ASP A 549 29.96 12.63 33.38
CA ASP A 549 30.33 13.85 34.11
C ASP A 549 29.96 13.75 35.62
N VAL A 550 28.82 13.13 35.96
CA VAL A 550 28.47 12.79 37.35
C VAL A 550 29.51 11.82 37.94
N ALA A 551 29.93 10.80 37.19
CA ALA A 551 30.94 9.85 37.63
C ALA A 551 32.28 10.53 37.92
N LYS A 552 32.74 11.41 37.03
CA LYS A 552 33.96 12.22 37.22
C LYS A 552 33.89 13.09 38.47
N LYS A 553 32.76 13.79 38.70
CA LYS A 553 32.56 14.60 39.91
C LYS A 553 32.60 13.79 41.19
N MET A 554 32.21 12.52 41.12
CA MET A 554 32.21 11.59 42.26
C MET A 554 33.53 10.81 42.42
N GLY A 555 34.49 10.98 41.50
CA GLY A 555 35.70 10.15 41.47
C GLY A 555 35.42 8.66 41.23
N GLN A 556 34.30 8.34 40.57
CA GLN A 556 33.87 6.97 40.25
C GLN A 556 33.99 6.71 38.74
N SER A 557 34.09 5.45 38.36
CA SER A 557 33.98 5.07 36.96
C SER A 557 32.54 5.17 36.46
N PHE A 558 32.38 5.43 35.15
CA PHE A 558 31.06 5.44 34.50
C PHE A 558 30.26 4.15 34.80
N LEU A 559 30.92 2.99 34.78
CA LEU A 559 30.29 1.70 35.01
C LEU A 559 29.73 1.56 36.43
N GLU A 560 30.40 2.12 37.44
CA GLU A 560 29.92 2.13 38.83
C GLU A 560 28.67 2.99 38.99
N VAL A 561 28.65 4.16 38.35
CA VAL A 561 27.50 5.07 38.38
C VAL A 561 26.28 4.46 37.70
N VAL A 562 26.42 3.95 36.46
CA VAL A 562 25.26 3.41 35.72
C VAL A 562 24.67 2.14 36.36
N LYS A 563 25.48 1.35 37.08
CA LYS A 563 25.00 0.20 37.87
C LYS A 563 24.09 0.62 39.02
N ARG A 564 24.27 1.84 39.55
CA ARG A 564 23.44 2.40 40.63
C ARG A 564 22.16 3.06 40.14
N VAL A 565 22.08 3.41 38.85
CA VAL A 565 20.89 4.00 38.25
C VAL A 565 19.85 2.90 38.02
N ASN A 566 18.82 2.87 38.87
CA ASN A 566 17.70 1.94 38.74
C ASN A 566 16.94 2.22 37.43
N GLY A 567 16.96 1.27 36.50
CA GLY A 567 16.33 1.41 35.19
C GLY A 567 17.24 1.95 34.08
N TYR A 568 18.57 2.04 34.29
CA TYR A 568 19.51 2.41 33.22
C TYR A 568 19.40 1.52 31.97
N TRP A 569 19.14 0.22 32.17
CA TRP A 569 18.95 -0.77 31.10
C TRP A 569 17.50 -0.90 30.62
N TYR A 570 16.57 -0.15 31.21
CA TYR A 570 15.19 -0.11 30.77
C TYR A 570 15.06 0.86 29.60
N GLU A 571 15.22 0.32 28.38
CA GLU A 571 15.29 1.12 27.15
C GLU A 571 13.95 1.18 26.41
N VAL A 572 13.62 2.35 25.88
CA VAL A 572 12.49 2.56 24.94
C VAL A 572 12.98 3.24 23.67
N SER A 573 12.26 3.04 22.55
CA SER A 573 12.68 3.46 21.20
C SER A 573 12.21 4.86 20.76
N THR A 574 11.25 5.47 21.46
CA THR A 574 10.72 6.80 21.12
C THR A 574 10.70 7.74 22.33
N HIS A 575 10.68 9.06 22.07
CA HIS A 575 10.51 10.07 23.11
C HIS A 575 9.14 9.97 23.82
N THR A 576 8.08 9.64 23.07
CA THR A 576 6.75 9.37 23.64
C THR A 576 6.73 8.07 24.44
N GLY A 577 7.58 7.08 24.13
CA GLY A 577 7.74 5.87 24.93
C GLY A 577 8.28 6.16 26.33
N VAL A 578 9.20 7.13 26.44
CA VAL A 578 9.70 7.63 27.73
C VAL A 578 8.56 8.29 28.50
N ALA A 579 7.86 9.24 27.87
CA ALA A 579 6.75 9.95 28.48
C ALA A 579 5.61 9.02 28.92
N ALA A 580 5.27 8.01 28.11
CA ALA A 580 4.28 6.99 28.44
C ALA A 580 4.69 6.13 29.64
N ALA A 581 5.97 5.73 29.74
CA ALA A 581 6.46 4.96 30.88
C ALA A 581 6.32 5.75 32.20
N ILE A 582 6.57 7.06 32.16
CA ILE A 582 6.41 7.96 33.31
C ILE A 582 4.92 8.12 33.65
N ALA A 583 4.08 8.44 32.67
CA ALA A 583 2.64 8.64 32.86
C ALA A 583 1.93 7.40 33.42
N GLN A 584 2.37 6.21 33.00
CA GLN A 584 1.84 4.91 33.46
C GLN A 584 2.45 4.46 34.79
N GLY A 585 3.39 5.21 35.39
CA GLY A 585 4.05 4.86 36.64
C GLY A 585 5.03 3.69 36.55
N ARG A 586 5.41 3.26 35.34
CA ARG A 586 6.47 2.27 35.10
C ARG A 586 7.85 2.85 35.37
N ALA A 587 8.00 4.16 35.19
CA ALA A 587 9.17 4.93 35.57
C ALA A 587 8.75 6.21 36.31
N ASP A 588 9.70 6.82 37.00
CA ASP A 588 9.52 8.08 37.72
C ASP A 588 10.12 9.26 36.95
N VAL A 589 11.16 9.01 36.15
CA VAL A 589 11.90 10.03 35.41
C VAL A 589 12.53 9.49 34.12
N GLY A 590 12.71 10.36 33.12
CA GLY A 590 13.35 10.01 31.85
C GLY A 590 13.66 11.23 31.00
N VAL A 591 14.58 11.09 30.04
CA VAL A 591 14.90 12.17 29.08
C VAL A 591 14.10 12.01 27.79
N CYS A 592 13.33 13.03 27.44
CA CYS A 592 12.53 13.06 26.21
C CYS A 592 12.52 14.46 25.58
N THR A 593 11.86 14.62 24.43
CA THR A 593 11.60 15.96 23.89
C THR A 593 10.55 16.66 24.75
N GLU A 594 10.65 17.98 24.88
CA GLU A 594 9.64 18.77 25.59
C GLU A 594 8.23 18.51 25.03
N HIS A 595 8.11 18.41 23.71
CA HIS A 595 6.85 18.11 23.07
C HIS A 595 6.26 16.78 23.56
N ALA A 596 7.07 15.73 23.72
CA ALA A 596 6.60 14.45 24.27
C ALA A 596 6.15 14.58 25.73
N ALA A 597 6.84 15.37 26.56
CA ALA A 597 6.42 15.64 27.94
C ALA A 597 5.06 16.36 27.99
N ILE A 598 4.85 17.35 27.12
CA ILE A 598 3.59 18.11 27.02
C ILE A 598 2.43 17.19 26.62
N LEU A 599 2.62 16.34 25.62
CA LEU A 599 1.58 15.41 25.13
C LEU A 599 1.06 14.48 26.23
N TYR A 600 1.90 14.13 27.20
CA TYR A 600 1.55 13.28 28.35
C TYR A 600 1.27 14.07 29.64
N ASN A 601 1.17 15.40 29.57
CA ASN A 601 0.92 16.28 30.72
C ASN A 601 1.91 16.03 31.88
N LEU A 602 3.19 15.90 31.54
CA LEU A 602 4.30 15.72 32.47
C LEU A 602 4.94 17.06 32.82
N ASP A 603 5.45 17.16 34.05
CA ASP A 603 6.34 18.25 34.44
C ASP A 603 7.78 17.90 34.05
N TYR A 604 8.63 18.91 33.89
CA TYR A 604 9.98 18.68 33.41
C TYR A 604 10.95 19.79 33.76
N ILE A 605 12.24 19.47 33.71
CA ILE A 605 13.36 20.42 33.77
C ILE A 605 13.96 20.53 32.36
N PRO A 606 14.05 21.75 31.78
CA PRO A 606 14.74 21.96 30.50
C PRO A 606 16.22 21.57 30.59
N LEU A 607 16.72 20.85 29.57
CA LEU A 607 18.12 20.38 29.54
C LEU A 607 18.94 21.08 28.47
N THR A 608 18.69 20.78 27.19
CA THR A 608 19.48 21.30 26.08
C THR A 608 18.67 21.34 24.78
N TRP A 609 19.22 21.96 23.75
CA TRP A 609 18.72 21.87 22.39
C TRP A 609 19.47 20.78 21.62
N GLU A 610 18.72 19.96 20.89
CA GLU A 610 19.23 18.93 20.00
C GLU A 610 18.94 19.34 18.55
N TYR A 611 19.96 19.30 17.68
CA TYR A 611 19.76 19.54 16.25
C TYR A 611 19.27 18.28 15.54
N TYR A 612 18.19 18.44 14.79
CA TYR A 612 17.60 17.42 13.93
C TYR A 612 17.82 17.85 12.49
N ASP A 613 18.88 17.34 11.89
CA ASP A 613 19.36 17.73 10.56
C ASP A 613 19.08 16.64 9.52
N PHE A 614 19.22 16.99 8.24
CA PHE A 614 18.89 16.11 7.12
C PHE A 614 20.13 15.87 6.27
N LEU A 615 20.56 14.61 6.25
CA LEU A 615 21.60 14.18 5.33
C LEU A 615 20.94 13.82 4.00
N ILE A 616 21.36 14.46 2.91
CA ILE A 616 20.75 14.33 1.58
C ILE A 616 21.73 13.65 0.63
N ASN A 617 21.29 12.60 -0.06
CA ASN A 617 22.08 11.93 -1.08
C ASN A 617 22.30 12.85 -2.29
N ILE A 618 23.55 13.03 -2.72
CA ILE A 618 23.92 13.88 -3.85
C ILE A 618 23.24 13.41 -5.14
N GLN A 619 23.09 12.09 -5.33
CA GLN A 619 22.43 11.51 -6.50
C GLN A 619 20.91 11.77 -6.54
N SER A 620 20.33 12.18 -5.41
CA SER A 620 18.89 12.43 -5.25
C SER A 620 18.54 13.92 -5.31
N MET A 621 19.52 14.82 -5.39
CA MET A 621 19.33 16.27 -5.44
C MET A 621 18.51 16.75 -6.65
N ASN A 622 18.42 15.94 -7.71
CA ASN A 622 17.62 16.25 -8.89
C ASN A 622 16.14 15.83 -8.77
N LYS A 623 15.76 15.04 -7.77
CA LYS A 623 14.37 14.62 -7.57
C LYS A 623 13.51 15.82 -7.13
N SER A 624 12.31 15.94 -7.70
CA SER A 624 11.38 17.03 -7.39
C SER A 624 11.01 17.06 -5.92
N ALA A 625 10.71 15.90 -5.32
CA ALA A 625 10.38 15.79 -3.90
C ALA A 625 11.54 16.23 -2.98
N VAL A 626 12.79 15.89 -3.32
CA VAL A 626 13.98 16.25 -2.55
C VAL A 626 14.27 17.75 -2.67
N ARG A 627 14.19 18.33 -3.88
CA ARG A 627 14.34 19.79 -4.06
C ARG A 627 13.28 20.56 -3.29
N LYS A 628 12.00 20.19 -3.44
CA LYS A 628 10.89 20.80 -2.70
C LYS A 628 11.09 20.71 -1.19
N PHE A 629 11.63 19.59 -0.70
CA PHE A 629 11.95 19.44 0.71
C PHE A 629 13.02 20.46 1.15
N ILE A 630 14.15 20.54 0.44
CA ILE A 630 15.26 21.44 0.78
C ILE A 630 14.85 22.91 0.67
N ASP A 631 14.21 23.30 -0.43
CA ASP A 631 13.74 24.68 -0.65
C ASP A 631 12.67 25.05 0.38
N GLY A 632 11.77 24.09 0.67
CA GLY A 632 10.72 24.23 1.66
C GLY A 632 11.24 24.47 3.08
N LEU A 633 12.41 23.93 3.46
CA LEU A 633 13.02 24.20 4.78
C LEU A 633 13.37 25.68 4.97
N ARG A 634 13.69 26.40 3.89
CA ARG A 634 14.05 27.83 3.92
C ARG A 634 12.83 28.75 3.92
N ASP A 635 11.65 28.21 3.65
CA ASP A 635 10.43 29.00 3.55
C ASP A 635 10.01 29.59 4.90
N SER A 636 9.55 30.84 4.86
CA SER A 636 9.00 31.58 6.00
C SER A 636 7.82 30.85 6.66
N LEU A 637 6.98 30.17 5.87
CA LEU A 637 5.85 29.40 6.39
C LEU A 637 6.31 28.16 7.16
N THR A 638 7.36 27.48 6.67
CA THR A 638 7.99 26.36 7.39
C THR A 638 8.58 26.84 8.71
N ARG A 639 9.27 27.97 8.71
CA ARG A 639 9.82 28.58 9.93
C ARG A 639 8.73 28.89 10.96
N SER A 640 7.65 29.53 10.52
CA SER A 640 6.48 29.83 11.35
C SER A 640 5.83 28.55 11.90
N THR A 641 5.72 27.53 11.05
CA THR A 641 5.19 26.22 11.44
C THR A 641 6.02 25.60 12.56
N ILE A 642 7.33 25.48 12.39
CA ILE A 642 8.23 24.89 13.39
C ILE A 642 8.13 25.65 14.72
N ASN A 643 8.20 26.99 14.67
CA ASN A 643 8.16 27.84 15.87
C ASN A 643 6.80 27.84 16.58
N SER A 644 5.72 27.42 15.91
CA SER A 644 4.41 27.26 16.55
C SER A 644 4.34 26.04 17.49
N PHE A 645 5.26 25.08 17.36
CA PHE A 645 5.32 23.91 18.23
C PHE A 645 6.19 24.20 19.45
N ARG A 646 5.61 24.13 20.63
CA ARG A 646 6.35 24.27 21.88
C ARG A 646 7.45 23.20 21.98
N GLY A 647 8.67 23.66 22.26
CA GLY A 647 9.86 22.81 22.32
C GLY A 647 10.56 22.58 20.99
N TYR A 648 10.13 23.27 19.93
CA TYR A 648 10.81 23.31 18.64
C TYR A 648 11.22 24.73 18.30
N GLU A 649 12.28 24.84 17.50
CA GLU A 649 12.70 26.12 16.94
C GLU A 649 13.40 25.93 15.60
N ALA A 650 13.08 26.82 14.67
CA ALA A 650 13.78 26.94 13.40
C ALA A 650 14.97 27.89 13.56
N PRO A 651 16.21 27.37 13.54
CA PRO A 651 17.40 28.21 13.70
C PRO A 651 17.56 29.15 12.50
N SER A 652 18.37 30.19 12.64
CA SER A 652 18.57 31.21 11.58
C SER A 652 19.20 30.64 10.32
N ASP A 653 19.94 29.53 10.43
CA ASP A 653 20.61 28.83 9.35
C ASP A 653 19.81 27.62 8.81
N ILE A 654 18.51 27.50 9.12
CA ILE A 654 17.66 26.40 8.62
C ILE A 654 17.70 26.31 7.08
N GLY A 655 17.84 25.08 6.57
CA GLY A 655 17.98 24.80 5.14
C GLY A 655 19.35 25.17 4.55
N SER A 656 20.29 25.68 5.34
CA SER A 656 21.67 25.90 4.89
C SER A 656 22.43 24.58 4.77
N LYS A 657 23.42 24.56 3.88
CA LYS A 657 24.39 23.47 3.77
C LYS A 657 25.46 23.66 4.86
N LEU A 658 25.64 22.65 5.69
CA LEU A 658 26.56 22.68 6.83
C LEU A 658 27.95 22.14 6.49
N CYS A 659 28.01 20.97 5.83
CA CYS A 659 29.24 20.35 5.38
C CYS A 659 28.98 19.42 4.17
N CYS A 660 30.08 18.98 3.55
CA CYS A 660 30.16 18.16 2.33
C CYS A 660 29.63 18.89 1.09
#